data_AF-A0A945PGD0-F1
#
_entry.id   AF-A0A945PGD0-F1
#
_cell.length_a   1.000
_cell.length_b   1.000
_cell.length_c   1.000
_cell.angle_alpha   90.00
_cell.angle_beta   90.00
_cell.angle_gamma   90.00
#
_symmetry.space_group_name_H-M   'P 1'
#
loop_
_entity.id
_entity.type
_entity.pdbx_description
1 polymer ?
#
loop_
_entity_poly.entity_id
_entity_poly.type
_entity_poly.pdbx_seq_one_letter_code
_entity_poly.pdbx_strand_id
1 'polypeptide(L)'
;MEQRLERGDVRLILICLAITIVSLAVGTHYFYQAFPEATIDFRLTREEARSEAASFLDHRGFDLDGYHHAAIFNFDNSTKTFLEFELGLQGASELIDRPVRLWRWSHRWFQELEKEELRVEITTAGDLVGFRHELPEEAPGAQLEQEEARAQAEQFLTHAMGHDLADLEFVEAGTTQRPERSDHTFTWKLAGFEVGTDDAGAATYRYRVIVQGDLVGGYDEYLKLPEAWQDDYDQLRSHNQATGIVAALFLVFTWAAMAILVVKRIRLRDVRWQLVLVFGAVTFVLAFLAELNNLPVATFGFDTTGTLSSFFTEHVMLALAGALAQALFIAFLTAGAEPVYRQHFKDQISLSEQFLPDGIRTKRFLIGTVIGLTMTAGFVAYQVIFYLVAERFGAWGPADIPYREMINTHVPWVVVLLIGWLPAVSEEFTSRAFSIPFLQGLVKHRWIAVVLSAVIWGFAHAGYPQQPFWIRGLEVSLAGIVVGYVVLRWGLLPALVWHYTIDALYTALILLRSSNAYYVTSAALSVGLMLLPLVVAIVLYARRHYFIDPGSLLNSEDAARSAEPIPSGLAAPMSPEAQILEVNDPTPVYHPLTRQRWMWATAAVAIGCVVFFTDRHPALPELDITFTADEAESVAVAWMQDQGVEVKRYSTVAYAKAQWDLQAVDYRAERADLTDALAPFGAELATAVWSVRFFEPGEKEEWTLSWLPQDTSLYRVQHVLPEDAAGADLTEQEAQAIAHQALIDLGIDPSFLERKDVSSEKLENRRDHWFAWETPEGNRLRIEESRLRYDVHIAGDAVADIHRSIKLPEEWLRERRESTLWRTALSWIPRASIAIVVLHMLWLLIGTIRTGTIRWQRPILFGAVGAGCFLVVFLNGLPAFLVFYPTQIPMGIFSIIQGVVTIIATLFMGLVLAATAGLCASLFQGTLDTLSRGSLRAWLPDALGLSLLAAVAGFSADRWATWLVGVLPDSVPIHGPTIPGHLSDFVPVLSGVIGAFSSGLQAPLTIAVIVFYACRVIQRPSLIVVALLIFFGASAGADAYTAVEFFIALGRSALLAAVYAITLALFFRDNLLAYCLAAFVTATAKGAGQLLQQSSQSLQWQGGGWIFIALLLIGALWFWTRAPEKHHPT
;
A
#
# COMPACT_ATOMS: atom_id res chain seq x y z
N MET A 1 -23.97 31.38 -38.00
CA MET A 1 -24.82 31.75 -36.84
C MET A 1 -25.24 30.46 -36.15
N GLU A 2 -24.70 30.14 -34.97
CA GLU A 2 -25.06 28.90 -34.24
C GLU A 2 -26.38 29.02 -33.46
N GLN A 3 -27.24 29.98 -33.83
CA GLN A 3 -28.42 30.36 -33.05
C GLN A 3 -29.64 29.46 -33.29
N ARG A 4 -29.64 28.58 -34.30
CA ARG A 4 -30.72 27.61 -34.57
C ARG A 4 -30.13 26.28 -35.05
N LEU A 5 -30.92 25.22 -34.94
CA LEU A 5 -30.60 23.95 -35.57
C LEU A 5 -30.71 24.09 -37.09
N GLU A 6 -29.60 23.80 -37.78
CA GLU A 6 -29.55 23.77 -39.24
C GLU A 6 -29.91 22.37 -39.75
N ARG A 7 -30.14 22.22 -41.06
CA ARG A 7 -30.42 20.91 -41.68
C ARG A 7 -29.31 19.88 -41.39
N GLY A 8 -28.06 20.34 -41.32
CA GLY A 8 -26.92 19.49 -40.96
C GLY A 8 -26.98 18.99 -39.51
N ASP A 9 -27.37 19.85 -38.57
CA ASP A 9 -27.51 19.49 -37.16
C ASP A 9 -28.65 18.50 -36.95
N VAL A 10 -29.81 18.73 -37.59
CA VAL A 10 -30.95 17.81 -37.53
C VAL A 10 -30.57 16.46 -38.15
N ARG A 11 -29.85 16.45 -39.27
CA ARG A 11 -29.35 15.21 -39.88
C ARG A 11 -28.39 14.47 -38.94
N LEU A 12 -27.49 15.18 -38.26
CA LEU A 12 -26.58 14.60 -37.27
C LEU A 12 -27.36 13.98 -36.10
N ILE A 13 -28.33 14.69 -35.54
CA ILE A 13 -29.18 14.19 -34.45
C ILE A 13 -29.95 12.93 -34.89
N LEU A 14 -30.50 12.92 -36.11
CA LEU A 14 -31.20 11.74 -36.66
C LEU A 14 -30.25 10.56 -36.88
N ILE A 15 -29.01 10.82 -37.33
CA ILE A 15 -27.97 9.78 -37.44
C ILE A 15 -27.62 9.24 -36.06
N CYS A 16 -27.39 10.12 -35.08
CA CYS A 16 -27.14 9.74 -33.69
C CYS A 16 -28.28 8.89 -33.13
N LEU A 17 -29.54 9.28 -33.35
CA LEU A 17 -30.71 8.51 -32.94
C LEU A 17 -30.74 7.13 -33.61
N ALA A 18 -30.48 7.06 -34.92
CA ALA A 18 -30.44 5.78 -35.64
C ALA A 18 -29.32 4.88 -35.12
N ILE A 19 -28.12 5.42 -34.88
CA ILE A 19 -26.99 4.69 -34.27
C ILE A 19 -27.40 4.20 -32.88
N THR A 20 -27.94 5.06 -32.01
CA THR A 20 -28.39 4.68 -30.67
C THR A 20 -29.43 3.56 -30.72
N ILE A 21 -30.43 3.63 -31.59
CA ILE A 21 -31.45 2.57 -31.71
C ILE A 21 -30.82 1.25 -32.15
N VAL A 22 -29.97 1.26 -33.18
CA VAL A 22 -29.29 0.05 -33.66
C VAL A 22 -28.36 -0.50 -32.59
N SER A 23 -27.57 0.35 -31.95
CA SER A 23 -26.63 -0.04 -30.90
C SER A 23 -27.33 -0.57 -29.66
N LEU A 24 -28.46 0.01 -29.24
CA LEU A 24 -29.28 -0.54 -28.15
C LEU A 24 -29.90 -1.87 -28.55
N ALA A 25 -30.39 -2.03 -29.78
CA ALA A 25 -30.93 -3.30 -30.26
C ALA A 25 -29.86 -4.40 -30.28
N VAL A 26 -28.66 -4.10 -30.79
CA VAL A 26 -27.52 -5.02 -30.79
C VAL A 26 -27.08 -5.31 -29.36
N GLY A 27 -26.87 -4.27 -28.56
CA GLY A 27 -26.46 -4.37 -27.17
C GLY A 27 -27.41 -5.25 -26.38
N THR A 28 -28.69 -4.88 -26.29
CA THR A 28 -29.68 -5.65 -25.51
C THR A 28 -29.90 -7.08 -25.99
N HIS A 29 -29.83 -7.34 -27.30
CA HIS A 29 -30.04 -8.68 -27.84
C HIS A 29 -28.84 -9.62 -27.60
N TYR A 30 -27.62 -9.10 -27.70
CA TYR A 30 -26.39 -9.88 -27.66
C TYR A 30 -25.58 -9.71 -26.35
N PHE A 31 -25.98 -8.81 -25.44
CA PHE A 31 -25.23 -8.51 -24.21
C PHE A 31 -24.90 -9.77 -23.42
N TYR A 32 -25.91 -10.58 -23.12
CA TYR A 32 -25.77 -11.82 -22.34
C TYR A 32 -25.04 -12.94 -23.09
N GLN A 33 -24.89 -12.84 -24.40
CA GLN A 33 -24.04 -13.77 -25.16
C GLN A 33 -22.57 -13.34 -25.06
N ALA A 34 -22.30 -12.04 -25.08
CA ALA A 34 -20.94 -11.50 -25.01
C ALA A 34 -20.37 -11.42 -23.58
N PHE A 35 -21.24 -11.14 -22.62
CA PHE A 35 -20.95 -11.02 -21.19
C PHE A 35 -21.95 -11.89 -20.44
N PRO A 36 -21.80 -13.22 -20.55
CA PRO A 36 -22.69 -14.11 -19.85
C PRO A 36 -22.36 -13.96 -18.34
N GLU A 37 -23.38 -13.71 -17.52
CA GLU A 37 -23.25 -13.50 -16.08
C GLU A 37 -23.83 -14.72 -15.36
N ALA A 38 -23.17 -15.20 -14.31
CA ALA A 38 -23.79 -16.17 -13.41
C ALA A 38 -25.03 -15.52 -12.78
N THR A 39 -26.19 -16.18 -12.86
CA THR A 39 -27.43 -15.61 -12.31
C THR A 39 -27.40 -15.76 -10.80
N ILE A 40 -27.30 -14.65 -10.06
CA ILE A 40 -27.42 -14.68 -8.59
C ILE A 40 -28.90 -14.58 -8.24
N ASP A 41 -29.46 -15.65 -7.64
CA ASP A 41 -30.86 -15.70 -7.21
C ASP A 41 -31.00 -15.26 -5.75
N PHE A 42 -31.21 -13.96 -5.51
CA PHE A 42 -31.48 -13.42 -4.18
C PHE A 42 -32.89 -13.78 -3.69
N ARG A 43 -33.14 -15.05 -3.35
CA ARG A 43 -34.43 -15.49 -2.78
C ARG A 43 -34.64 -14.93 -1.39
N LEU A 44 -33.58 -14.89 -0.59
CA LEU A 44 -33.56 -14.24 0.71
C LEU A 44 -32.95 -12.86 0.63
N THR A 45 -33.65 -11.89 1.21
CA THR A 45 -33.09 -10.58 1.52
C THR A 45 -32.09 -10.66 2.67
N ARG A 46 -31.22 -9.65 2.78
CA ARG A 46 -30.26 -9.50 3.88
C ARG A 46 -30.90 -9.58 5.28
N GLU A 47 -32.11 -9.03 5.46
CA GLU A 47 -32.79 -9.07 6.76
C GLU A 47 -33.47 -10.42 7.03
N GLU A 48 -33.97 -11.11 6.01
CA GLU A 48 -34.51 -12.47 6.17
C GLU A 48 -33.38 -13.46 6.48
N ALA A 49 -32.26 -13.40 5.76
CA ALA A 49 -31.07 -14.20 6.05
C ALA A 49 -30.53 -13.93 7.47
N ARG A 50 -30.59 -12.68 7.94
CA ARG A 50 -30.26 -12.32 9.33
C ARG A 50 -31.19 -13.02 10.31
N SER A 51 -32.49 -13.05 10.04
CA SER A 51 -33.46 -13.71 10.91
C SER A 51 -33.21 -15.22 10.99
N GLU A 52 -32.88 -15.86 9.87
CA GLU A 52 -32.53 -17.29 9.84
C GLU A 52 -31.24 -17.56 10.61
N ALA A 53 -30.20 -16.75 10.38
CA ALA A 53 -28.94 -16.85 11.09
C ALA A 53 -29.09 -16.63 12.60
N ALA A 54 -29.88 -15.63 13.02
CA ALA A 54 -30.18 -15.39 14.44
C ALA A 54 -30.99 -16.55 15.04
N SER A 55 -31.96 -17.09 14.31
CA SER A 55 -32.73 -18.25 14.75
C SER A 55 -31.84 -19.48 14.91
N PHE A 56 -30.88 -19.71 14.01
CA PHE A 56 -29.91 -20.79 14.15
C PHE A 56 -29.11 -20.66 15.46
N LEU A 57 -28.62 -19.45 15.78
CA LEU A 57 -27.88 -19.18 17.02
C LEU A 57 -28.76 -19.39 18.27
N ASP A 58 -30.01 -18.91 18.26
CA ASP A 58 -30.98 -19.08 19.36
C ASP A 58 -31.29 -20.56 19.63
N HIS A 59 -31.49 -21.37 18.58
CA HIS A 59 -31.70 -22.83 18.72
C HIS A 59 -30.47 -23.55 19.32
N ARG A 60 -29.28 -22.96 19.21
CA ARG A 60 -28.06 -23.45 19.84
C ARG A 60 -27.83 -22.89 21.24
N GLY A 61 -28.73 -22.04 21.75
CA GLY A 61 -28.70 -21.48 23.09
C GLY A 61 -27.85 -20.22 23.24
N PHE A 62 -27.49 -19.56 22.13
CA PHE A 62 -26.80 -18.28 22.19
C PHE A 62 -27.78 -17.12 22.38
N ASP A 63 -27.55 -16.31 23.41
CA ASP A 63 -28.25 -15.04 23.59
C ASP A 63 -27.53 -13.93 22.81
N LEU A 64 -28.25 -13.28 21.90
CA LEU A 64 -27.72 -12.22 21.05
C LEU A 64 -27.94 -10.83 21.65
N ASP A 65 -28.57 -10.73 22.83
CA ASP A 65 -28.73 -9.47 23.55
C ASP A 65 -27.36 -8.87 23.89
N GLY A 66 -27.18 -7.59 23.58
CA GLY A 66 -25.92 -6.86 23.80
C GLY A 66 -24.92 -6.93 22.64
N TYR A 67 -25.09 -7.84 21.68
CA TYR A 67 -24.22 -7.90 20.50
C TYR A 67 -24.53 -6.81 19.46
N HIS A 68 -23.48 -6.23 18.88
CA HIS A 68 -23.57 -5.47 17.65
C HIS A 68 -23.67 -6.41 16.45
N HIS A 69 -24.46 -6.05 15.45
CA HIS A 69 -24.65 -6.84 14.24
C HIS A 69 -24.09 -6.14 13.00
N ALA A 70 -23.38 -6.91 12.17
CA ALA A 70 -22.97 -6.51 10.82
C ALA A 70 -23.27 -7.64 9.83
N ALA A 71 -23.47 -7.30 8.56
CA ALA A 71 -23.68 -8.30 7.51
C ALA A 71 -23.21 -7.82 6.14
N ILE A 72 -22.72 -8.75 5.32
CA ILE A 72 -22.30 -8.51 3.93
C ILE A 72 -22.72 -9.66 3.03
N PHE A 73 -22.93 -9.39 1.76
CA PHE A 73 -22.91 -10.37 0.69
C PHE A 73 -21.46 -10.67 0.34
N ASN A 74 -21.07 -11.94 0.37
CA ASN A 74 -19.72 -12.41 0.12
C ASN A 74 -19.72 -13.69 -0.73
N PHE A 75 -18.60 -13.93 -1.42
CA PHE A 75 -18.36 -15.13 -2.21
C PHE A 75 -16.86 -15.32 -2.45
N ASP A 76 -16.44 -16.55 -2.73
CA ASP A 76 -15.07 -16.86 -3.12
C ASP A 76 -14.86 -16.64 -4.62
N ASN A 77 -14.16 -15.55 -4.97
CA ASN A 77 -13.90 -15.20 -6.36
C ASN A 77 -12.90 -16.16 -7.06
N SER A 78 -12.02 -16.81 -6.32
CA SER A 78 -11.09 -17.80 -6.88
C SER A 78 -11.86 -19.04 -7.29
N THR A 79 -12.73 -19.56 -6.42
CA THR A 79 -13.67 -20.65 -6.75
C THR A 79 -14.52 -20.30 -7.97
N LYS A 80 -15.10 -19.10 -8.02
CA LYS A 80 -15.88 -18.65 -9.18
C LYS A 80 -15.07 -18.71 -10.48
N THR A 81 -13.88 -18.10 -10.44
CA THR A 81 -12.98 -18.00 -11.60
C THR A 81 -12.52 -19.37 -12.07
N PHE A 82 -12.20 -20.27 -11.14
CA PHE A 82 -11.83 -21.65 -11.41
C PHE A 82 -12.93 -22.39 -12.17
N LEU A 83 -14.16 -22.39 -11.63
CA LEU A 83 -15.29 -23.07 -12.27
C LEU A 83 -15.60 -22.50 -13.66
N GLU A 84 -15.55 -21.17 -13.81
CA GLU A 84 -15.77 -20.49 -15.10
C GLU A 84 -14.67 -20.81 -16.13
N PHE A 85 -13.43 -21.00 -15.69
CA PHE A 85 -12.30 -21.32 -16.55
C PHE A 85 -12.35 -22.78 -17.01
N GLU A 86 -12.54 -23.72 -16.08
CA GLU A 86 -12.51 -25.16 -16.37
C GLU A 86 -13.77 -25.66 -17.07
N LEU A 87 -14.95 -25.15 -16.70
CA LEU A 87 -16.24 -25.68 -17.17
C LEU A 87 -16.96 -24.75 -18.16
N GLY A 88 -16.45 -23.54 -18.37
CA GLY A 88 -17.20 -22.44 -18.98
C GLY A 88 -18.37 -21.98 -18.08
N LEU A 89 -19.00 -20.86 -18.43
CA LEU A 89 -20.03 -20.27 -17.57
C LEU A 89 -21.24 -21.19 -17.35
N GLN A 90 -21.68 -21.92 -18.38
CA GLN A 90 -22.84 -22.81 -18.25
C GLN A 90 -22.54 -23.96 -17.28
N GLY A 91 -21.40 -24.64 -17.46
CA GLY A 91 -20.99 -25.72 -16.55
C GLY A 91 -20.72 -25.21 -15.13
N ALA A 92 -20.12 -24.02 -14.99
CA ALA A 92 -19.98 -23.36 -13.69
C ALA A 92 -21.34 -23.09 -13.03
N SER A 93 -22.31 -22.56 -13.78
CA SER A 93 -23.66 -22.27 -13.27
C SER A 93 -24.44 -23.52 -12.87
N GLU A 94 -24.13 -24.69 -13.45
CA GLU A 94 -24.73 -25.97 -13.07
C GLU A 94 -24.20 -26.48 -11.71
N LEU A 95 -22.98 -26.11 -11.33
CA LEU A 95 -22.37 -26.49 -10.06
C LEU A 95 -22.50 -25.44 -8.95
N ILE A 96 -22.62 -24.17 -9.34
CA ILE A 96 -22.92 -23.06 -8.43
C ILE A 96 -24.33 -23.25 -7.87
N ASP A 97 -24.48 -23.00 -6.57
CA ASP A 97 -25.63 -23.34 -5.72
C ASP A 97 -25.76 -24.84 -5.39
N ARG A 98 -25.42 -25.75 -6.31
CA ARG A 98 -25.42 -27.21 -6.06
C ARG A 98 -24.36 -27.96 -6.88
N PRO A 99 -23.37 -28.64 -6.27
CA PRO A 99 -23.11 -28.73 -4.83
C PRO A 99 -22.34 -27.51 -4.27
N VAL A 100 -21.76 -26.66 -5.11
CA VAL A 100 -20.88 -25.55 -4.67
C VAL A 100 -21.71 -24.33 -4.29
N ARG A 101 -22.00 -24.18 -2.99
CA ARG A 101 -22.84 -23.09 -2.46
C ARG A 101 -22.04 -21.80 -2.34
N LEU A 102 -21.86 -21.11 -3.46
CA LEU A 102 -20.95 -19.96 -3.59
C LEU A 102 -21.53 -18.63 -3.07
N TRP A 103 -22.81 -18.35 -3.31
CA TRP A 103 -23.44 -17.07 -2.99
C TRP A 103 -23.95 -17.02 -1.56
N ARG A 104 -23.36 -16.18 -0.71
CA ARG A 104 -23.62 -16.18 0.73
C ARG A 104 -23.87 -14.79 1.31
N TRP A 105 -24.80 -14.72 2.25
CA TRP A 105 -24.88 -13.65 3.23
C TRP A 105 -24.08 -14.05 4.47
N SER A 106 -23.02 -13.31 4.78
CA SER A 106 -22.25 -13.49 6.01
C SER A 106 -22.75 -12.50 7.06
N HIS A 107 -23.16 -13.01 8.22
CA HIS A 107 -23.63 -12.26 9.37
C HIS A 107 -22.64 -12.41 10.52
N ARG A 108 -22.38 -11.32 11.23
CA ARG A 108 -21.45 -11.25 12.36
C ARG A 108 -22.11 -10.55 13.54
N TRP A 109 -21.99 -11.15 14.72
CA TRP A 109 -22.36 -10.60 16.01
C TRP A 109 -21.11 -10.49 16.87
N PHE A 110 -20.80 -9.29 17.34
CA PHE A 110 -19.63 -9.03 18.17
C PHE A 110 -19.92 -8.00 19.26
N GLN A 111 -19.08 -7.96 20.30
CA GLN A 111 -19.07 -6.89 21.31
C GLN A 111 -17.74 -6.13 21.26
N GLU A 112 -17.73 -4.88 21.71
CA GLU A 112 -16.50 -4.10 21.82
C GLU A 112 -15.62 -4.65 22.94
N LEU A 113 -14.30 -4.67 22.74
CA LEU A 113 -13.29 -5.14 23.71
C LEU A 113 -13.34 -6.64 24.04
N GLU A 114 -14.38 -7.37 23.62
CA GLU A 114 -14.50 -8.81 23.82
C GLU A 114 -14.02 -9.59 22.59
N LYS A 115 -13.28 -10.69 22.82
CA LYS A 115 -12.88 -11.55 21.70
C LYS A 115 -14.04 -12.41 21.20
N GLU A 116 -15.00 -12.70 22.07
CA GLU A 116 -16.10 -13.58 21.73
C GLU A 116 -16.96 -12.99 20.62
N GLU A 117 -17.13 -13.74 19.53
CA GLU A 117 -18.00 -13.36 18.43
C GLU A 117 -18.63 -14.56 17.75
N LEU A 118 -19.77 -14.31 17.12
CA LEU A 118 -20.53 -15.31 16.39
C LEU A 118 -20.63 -14.87 14.92
N ARG A 119 -20.31 -15.79 14.00
CA ARG A 119 -20.49 -15.61 12.56
C ARG A 119 -21.36 -16.71 12.01
N VAL A 120 -22.25 -16.35 11.10
CA VAL A 120 -23.13 -17.30 10.40
C VAL A 120 -23.17 -16.94 8.92
N GLU A 121 -23.03 -17.92 8.06
CA GLU A 121 -23.17 -17.77 6.60
C GLU A 121 -24.38 -18.56 6.11
N ILE A 122 -25.32 -17.84 5.48
CA ILE A 122 -26.54 -18.39 4.90
C ILE A 122 -26.46 -18.16 3.39
N THR A 123 -26.80 -19.17 2.59
CA THR A 123 -26.86 -18.99 1.12
C THR A 123 -27.96 -18.00 0.75
N THR A 124 -27.90 -17.47 -0.48
CA THR A 124 -29.00 -16.65 -1.01
C THR A 124 -30.34 -17.41 -1.12
N ALA A 125 -30.33 -18.74 -0.96
CA ALA A 125 -31.49 -19.63 -0.95
C ALA A 125 -31.98 -20.05 0.45
N GLY A 126 -31.20 -19.83 1.52
CA GLY A 126 -31.59 -20.12 2.91
C GLY A 126 -30.90 -21.30 3.56
N ASP A 127 -29.91 -21.90 2.90
CA ASP A 127 -29.15 -23.00 3.46
C ASP A 127 -28.02 -22.47 4.35
N LEU A 128 -27.84 -23.07 5.54
CA LEU A 128 -26.67 -22.81 6.37
C LEU A 128 -25.43 -23.43 5.74
N VAL A 129 -24.37 -22.63 5.56
CA VAL A 129 -23.10 -23.06 4.93
C VAL A 129 -21.85 -22.67 5.71
N GLY A 130 -22.04 -21.89 6.77
CA GLY A 130 -20.96 -21.52 7.67
C GLY A 130 -21.47 -21.09 9.03
N PHE A 131 -20.75 -21.45 10.07
CA PHE A 131 -20.91 -20.95 11.43
C PHE A 131 -19.55 -20.90 12.11
N ARG A 132 -19.31 -19.88 12.93
CA ARG A 132 -18.10 -19.78 13.74
C ARG A 132 -18.40 -19.06 15.05
N HIS A 133 -17.98 -19.67 16.15
CA HIS A 133 -17.92 -19.10 17.48
C HIS A 133 -16.45 -18.87 17.80
N GLU A 134 -16.02 -17.62 17.79
CA GLU A 134 -14.67 -17.27 18.19
C GLU A 134 -14.64 -17.09 19.71
N LEU A 135 -13.68 -17.72 20.38
CA LEU A 135 -13.56 -17.70 21.83
C LEU A 135 -12.17 -17.20 22.28
N PRO A 136 -12.07 -16.55 23.45
CA PRO A 136 -10.82 -16.38 24.18
C PRO A 136 -10.06 -17.70 24.33
N GLU A 137 -8.72 -17.67 24.28
CA GLU A 137 -7.90 -18.86 24.53
C GLU A 137 -8.18 -19.47 25.91
N GLU A 138 -8.48 -18.64 26.91
CA GLU A 138 -8.76 -19.07 28.29
C GLU A 138 -10.20 -19.53 28.54
N ALA A 139 -11.10 -19.43 27.54
CA ALA A 139 -12.49 -19.82 27.78
C ALA A 139 -12.58 -21.32 28.17
N PRO A 140 -13.36 -21.66 29.21
CA PRO A 140 -13.42 -23.01 29.75
C PRO A 140 -14.09 -23.97 28.76
N GLY A 141 -13.74 -25.25 28.83
CA GLY A 141 -14.38 -26.31 28.07
C GLY A 141 -13.84 -27.68 28.43
N ALA A 142 -14.38 -28.74 27.82
CA ALA A 142 -13.80 -30.06 27.99
C ALA A 142 -12.41 -30.17 27.35
N GLN A 143 -11.60 -31.10 27.83
CA GLN A 143 -10.40 -31.56 27.13
C GLN A 143 -10.69 -32.94 26.55
N LEU A 144 -11.43 -32.96 25.43
CA LEU A 144 -11.80 -34.22 24.77
C LEU A 144 -10.62 -34.82 24.02
N GLU A 145 -10.59 -36.15 23.98
CA GLU A 145 -9.75 -36.89 23.05
C GLU A 145 -10.25 -36.70 21.60
N GLN A 146 -9.34 -36.77 20.64
CA GLN A 146 -9.66 -36.50 19.24
C GLN A 146 -10.76 -37.41 18.68
N GLU A 147 -10.82 -38.68 19.10
CA GLU A 147 -11.86 -39.62 18.67
C GLU A 147 -13.26 -39.22 19.19
N GLU A 148 -13.35 -38.76 20.45
CA GLU A 148 -14.60 -38.29 21.04
C GLU A 148 -15.09 -37.01 20.37
N ALA A 149 -14.18 -36.06 20.13
CA ALA A 149 -14.49 -34.81 19.43
C ALA A 149 -14.91 -35.08 17.96
N ARG A 150 -14.26 -36.03 17.29
CA ARG A 150 -14.63 -36.44 15.92
C ARG A 150 -16.04 -37.02 15.88
N ALA A 151 -16.41 -37.86 16.85
CA ALA A 151 -17.76 -38.40 16.94
C ALA A 151 -18.81 -37.28 17.10
N GLN A 152 -18.50 -36.20 17.83
CA GLN A 152 -19.38 -35.03 17.92
C GLN A 152 -19.48 -34.26 16.59
N ALA A 153 -18.37 -34.10 15.87
CA ALA A 153 -18.36 -33.46 14.56
C ALA A 153 -19.18 -34.26 13.53
N GLU A 154 -19.04 -35.59 13.50
CA GLU A 154 -19.81 -36.49 12.65
C GLU A 154 -21.32 -36.50 13.01
N GLN A 155 -21.65 -36.43 14.31
CA GLN A 155 -23.03 -36.24 14.77
C GLN A 155 -23.60 -34.90 14.31
N PHE A 156 -22.82 -33.83 14.34
CA PHE A 156 -23.24 -32.53 13.84
C PHE A 156 -23.49 -32.54 12.32
N LEU A 157 -22.59 -33.12 11.53
CA LEU A 157 -22.76 -33.26 10.09
C LEU A 157 -24.04 -34.03 9.74
N THR A 158 -24.34 -35.11 10.46
CA THR A 158 -25.51 -35.96 10.21
C THR A 158 -26.82 -35.35 10.71
N HIS A 159 -26.86 -34.85 11.95
CA HIS A 159 -28.12 -34.44 12.59
C HIS A 159 -28.46 -32.97 12.35
N ALA A 160 -27.46 -32.08 12.32
CA ALA A 160 -27.68 -30.64 12.16
C ALA A 160 -27.59 -30.22 10.69
N MET A 161 -26.59 -30.73 9.95
CA MET A 161 -26.39 -30.38 8.53
C MET A 161 -27.08 -31.34 7.56
N GLY A 162 -27.50 -32.52 8.02
CA GLY A 162 -28.24 -33.50 7.20
C GLY A 162 -27.40 -34.26 6.17
N HIS A 163 -26.08 -34.31 6.34
CA HIS A 163 -25.17 -35.07 5.46
C HIS A 163 -25.15 -36.56 5.80
N ASP A 164 -24.96 -37.42 4.81
CA ASP A 164 -24.62 -38.82 5.01
C ASP A 164 -23.09 -38.96 5.08
N LEU A 165 -22.57 -39.60 6.13
CA LEU A 165 -21.13 -39.84 6.26
C LEU A 165 -20.60 -40.79 5.17
N ALA A 166 -21.46 -41.61 4.55
CA ALA A 166 -21.08 -42.46 3.43
C ALA A 166 -20.70 -41.66 2.16
N ASP A 167 -21.21 -40.43 2.05
CA ASP A 167 -20.91 -39.52 0.94
C ASP A 167 -19.69 -38.62 1.23
N LEU A 168 -19.01 -38.82 2.37
CA LEU A 168 -17.89 -38.00 2.82
C LEU A 168 -16.62 -38.83 3.03
N GLU A 169 -15.48 -38.29 2.59
CA GLU A 169 -14.16 -38.87 2.82
C GLU A 169 -13.35 -37.98 3.77
N PHE A 170 -12.75 -38.56 4.81
CA PHE A 170 -12.00 -37.83 5.82
C PHE A 170 -10.60 -37.43 5.31
N VAL A 171 -10.20 -36.16 5.48
CA VAL A 171 -8.97 -35.59 4.89
C VAL A 171 -8.00 -35.05 5.95
N GLU A 172 -8.51 -34.32 6.94
CA GLU A 172 -7.70 -33.53 7.86
C GLU A 172 -8.18 -33.69 9.30
N ALA A 173 -7.24 -33.76 10.24
CA ALA A 173 -7.49 -33.75 11.68
C ALA A 173 -6.50 -32.81 12.37
N GLY A 174 -6.97 -31.91 13.22
CA GLY A 174 -6.12 -31.03 14.02
C GLY A 174 -6.63 -30.90 15.44
N THR A 175 -5.71 -30.75 16.37
CA THR A 175 -5.95 -30.51 17.79
C THR A 175 -5.04 -29.39 18.26
N THR A 176 -5.64 -28.37 18.86
CA THR A 176 -4.98 -27.24 19.49
C THR A 176 -5.28 -27.26 20.97
N GLN A 177 -4.25 -27.37 21.81
CA GLN A 177 -4.43 -27.38 23.26
C GLN A 177 -4.52 -25.96 23.78
N ARG A 178 -5.69 -25.59 24.31
CA ARG A 178 -5.89 -24.34 25.05
C ARG A 178 -5.63 -24.57 26.54
N PRO A 179 -5.44 -23.49 27.34
CA PRO A 179 -5.27 -23.60 28.79
C PRO A 179 -6.38 -24.43 29.47
N GLU A 180 -7.64 -24.14 29.15
CA GLU A 180 -8.81 -24.71 29.84
C GLU A 180 -9.70 -25.59 28.94
N ARG A 181 -9.26 -25.92 27.71
CA ARG A 181 -9.99 -26.81 26.78
C ARG A 181 -9.09 -27.37 25.67
N SER A 182 -9.58 -28.34 24.89
CA SER A 182 -8.96 -28.73 23.62
C SER A 182 -9.87 -28.37 22.44
N ASP A 183 -9.31 -27.66 21.45
CA ASP A 183 -10.03 -27.32 20.22
C ASP A 183 -9.61 -28.30 19.11
N HIS A 184 -10.57 -28.97 18.48
CA HIS A 184 -10.33 -29.93 17.40
C HIS A 184 -10.91 -29.43 16.08
N THR A 185 -10.20 -29.62 14.98
CA THR A 185 -10.65 -29.32 13.62
C THR A 185 -10.64 -30.58 12.79
N PHE A 186 -11.73 -30.83 12.07
CA PHE A 186 -11.86 -32.00 11.20
C PHE A 186 -12.36 -31.56 9.83
N THR A 187 -11.74 -32.07 8.77
CA THR A 187 -12.14 -31.76 7.40
C THR A 187 -12.47 -33.04 6.63
N TRP A 188 -13.60 -33.03 5.93
CA TRP A 188 -14.02 -34.06 4.98
C TRP A 188 -14.14 -33.46 3.58
N LYS A 189 -13.94 -34.27 2.54
CA LYS A 189 -14.29 -33.92 1.15
C LYS A 189 -15.52 -34.70 0.69
N LEU A 190 -16.30 -34.12 -0.21
CA LEU A 190 -17.46 -34.76 -0.83
C LEU A 190 -16.99 -35.90 -1.75
N ALA A 191 -17.40 -37.13 -1.44
CA ALA A 191 -16.99 -38.31 -2.18
C ALA A 191 -17.52 -38.29 -3.62
N GLY A 192 -16.63 -38.58 -4.58
CA GLY A 192 -16.99 -38.64 -6.00
C GLY A 192 -17.28 -37.28 -6.66
N PHE A 193 -17.04 -36.16 -5.96
CA PHE A 193 -17.10 -34.82 -6.54
C PHE A 193 -15.70 -34.24 -6.73
N GLU A 194 -15.29 -34.15 -7.99
CA GLU A 194 -14.01 -33.62 -8.43
C GLU A 194 -14.23 -32.78 -9.69
N VAL A 195 -13.60 -31.61 -9.75
CA VAL A 195 -13.66 -30.71 -10.91
C VAL A 195 -12.23 -30.34 -11.30
N GLY A 196 -11.84 -30.62 -12.54
CA GLY A 196 -10.51 -30.29 -13.06
C GLY A 196 -10.11 -31.21 -14.21
N THR A 197 -8.95 -30.95 -14.78
CA THR A 197 -8.30 -31.80 -15.80
C THR A 197 -7.23 -32.68 -15.17
N ASP A 198 -6.97 -33.85 -15.76
CA ASP A 198 -5.96 -34.82 -15.31
C ASP A 198 -4.55 -34.21 -15.08
N ASP A 199 -4.21 -33.11 -15.77
CA ASP A 199 -2.88 -32.49 -15.72
C ASP A 199 -2.66 -31.50 -14.55
N ALA A 200 -3.71 -30.96 -13.91
CA ALA A 200 -3.61 -29.87 -12.91
C ALA A 200 -4.13 -30.26 -11.50
N GLY A 201 -4.53 -31.51 -11.32
CA GLY A 201 -5.21 -31.99 -10.12
C GLY A 201 -6.70 -31.62 -10.09
N ALA A 202 -7.45 -32.22 -9.16
CA ALA A 202 -8.89 -32.03 -9.02
C ALA A 202 -9.26 -31.12 -7.85
N ALA A 203 -10.12 -30.13 -8.10
CA ALA A 203 -10.76 -29.36 -7.04
C ALA A 203 -11.78 -30.22 -6.30
N THR A 204 -11.77 -30.18 -4.98
CA THR A 204 -12.67 -30.97 -4.12
C THR A 204 -13.50 -30.06 -3.22
N TYR A 205 -14.78 -30.39 -3.06
CA TYR A 205 -15.65 -29.64 -2.14
C TYR A 205 -15.48 -30.17 -0.73
N ARG A 206 -15.09 -29.31 0.22
CA ARG A 206 -14.71 -29.68 1.58
C ARG A 206 -15.67 -29.11 2.62
N TYR A 207 -15.90 -29.90 3.67
CA TYR A 207 -16.65 -29.56 4.87
C TYR A 207 -15.70 -29.58 6.06
N ARG A 208 -15.58 -28.45 6.75
CA ARG A 208 -14.78 -28.34 7.96
C ARG A 208 -15.68 -28.18 9.17
N VAL A 209 -15.38 -28.88 10.26
CA VAL A 209 -16.06 -28.77 11.55
C VAL A 209 -15.02 -28.48 12.64
N ILE A 210 -15.33 -27.52 13.52
CA ILE A 210 -14.49 -27.15 14.66
C ILE A 210 -15.26 -27.49 15.95
N VAL A 211 -14.63 -28.27 16.82
CA VAL A 211 -15.14 -28.65 18.14
C VAL A 211 -14.27 -27.98 19.20
N GLN A 212 -14.84 -27.05 19.96
CA GLN A 212 -14.16 -26.28 21.01
C GLN A 212 -14.54 -26.85 22.37
N GLY A 213 -13.64 -27.61 22.96
CA GLY A 213 -13.93 -28.44 24.13
C GLY A 213 -15.02 -29.48 23.82
N ASP A 214 -16.21 -29.29 24.38
CA ASP A 214 -17.40 -30.14 24.20
C ASP A 214 -18.50 -29.49 23.36
N LEU A 215 -18.21 -28.36 22.69
CA LEU A 215 -19.13 -27.63 21.84
C LEU A 215 -18.68 -27.65 20.39
N VAL A 216 -19.58 -27.98 19.45
CA VAL A 216 -19.34 -27.71 18.02
C VAL A 216 -19.48 -26.21 17.77
N GLY A 217 -18.33 -25.52 17.80
CA GLY A 217 -18.20 -24.07 17.67
C GLY A 217 -17.95 -23.59 16.24
N GLY A 218 -17.74 -24.47 15.25
CA GLY A 218 -17.55 -24.04 13.88
C GLY A 218 -17.93 -25.06 12.80
N TYR A 219 -18.34 -24.53 11.64
CA TYR A 219 -18.63 -25.25 10.41
C TYR A 219 -18.34 -24.35 9.21
N ASP A 220 -17.70 -24.84 8.16
CA ASP A 220 -17.60 -24.12 6.89
C ASP A 220 -17.52 -25.05 5.68
N GLU A 221 -18.09 -24.60 4.55
CA GLU A 221 -18.01 -25.26 3.25
C GLU A 221 -17.14 -24.44 2.28
N TYR A 222 -16.24 -25.08 1.54
CA TYR A 222 -15.41 -24.40 0.53
C TYR A 222 -14.93 -25.37 -0.56
N LEU A 223 -14.56 -24.82 -1.73
CA LEU A 223 -13.91 -25.60 -2.79
C LEU A 223 -12.39 -25.48 -2.63
N LYS A 224 -11.69 -26.59 -2.31
CA LYS A 224 -10.23 -26.60 -2.31
C LYS A 224 -9.77 -26.64 -3.77
N LEU A 225 -9.15 -25.55 -4.21
CA LEU A 225 -8.53 -25.47 -5.53
C LEU A 225 -7.19 -26.21 -5.53
N PRO A 226 -6.84 -26.89 -6.63
CA PRO A 226 -5.50 -27.43 -6.82
C PRO A 226 -4.46 -26.31 -6.77
N GLU A 227 -3.32 -26.58 -6.14
CA GLU A 227 -2.20 -25.63 -6.11
C GLU A 227 -1.64 -25.37 -7.52
N ALA A 228 -1.43 -26.43 -8.32
CA ALA A 228 -0.90 -26.33 -9.67
C ALA A 228 -1.73 -25.39 -10.57
N TRP A 229 -3.06 -25.49 -10.50
CA TRP A 229 -3.94 -24.57 -11.24
C TRP A 229 -3.79 -23.11 -10.80
N GLN A 230 -3.63 -22.85 -9.50
CA GLN A 230 -3.43 -21.47 -8.99
C GLN A 230 -2.11 -20.90 -9.49
N ASP A 231 -1.04 -21.71 -9.46
CA ASP A 231 0.27 -21.31 -9.95
C ASP A 231 0.24 -21.04 -11.47
N ASP A 232 -0.43 -21.88 -12.26
CA ASP A 232 -0.65 -21.69 -13.71
C ASP A 232 -1.48 -20.43 -14.01
N TYR A 233 -2.54 -20.20 -13.25
CA TYR A 233 -3.38 -19.02 -13.41
C TYR A 233 -2.64 -17.74 -13.03
N ASP A 234 -1.84 -17.75 -11.97
CA ASP A 234 -0.97 -16.64 -11.58
C ASP A 234 0.11 -16.36 -12.65
N GLN A 235 0.72 -17.41 -13.20
CA GLN A 235 1.65 -17.30 -14.33
C GLN A 235 0.98 -16.59 -15.51
N LEU A 236 -0.21 -17.03 -15.91
CA LEU A 236 -1.00 -16.44 -17.00
C LEU A 236 -1.30 -14.95 -16.71
N ARG A 237 -1.73 -14.64 -15.49
CA ARG A 237 -2.06 -13.28 -15.04
C ARG A 237 -0.85 -12.36 -14.94
N SER A 238 0.34 -12.89 -14.70
CA SER A 238 1.57 -12.10 -14.62
C SER A 238 1.85 -11.32 -15.91
N HIS A 239 1.46 -11.85 -17.08
CA HIS A 239 1.59 -11.16 -18.37
C HIS A 239 0.66 -9.94 -18.49
N ASN A 240 -0.58 -10.05 -18.00
CA ASN A 240 -1.53 -8.94 -17.90
C ASN A 240 -0.97 -7.83 -17.01
N GLN A 241 -0.50 -8.20 -15.82
CA GLN A 241 0.06 -7.28 -14.85
C GLN A 241 1.29 -6.56 -15.39
N ALA A 242 2.26 -7.28 -15.97
CA ALA A 242 3.46 -6.68 -16.56
C ALA A 242 3.13 -5.70 -17.67
N THR A 243 2.18 -6.05 -18.55
CA THR A 243 1.73 -5.16 -19.63
C THR A 243 1.07 -3.90 -19.08
N GLY A 244 0.20 -4.04 -18.08
CA GLY A 244 -0.44 -2.90 -17.39
C GLY A 244 0.57 -1.99 -16.70
N ILE A 245 1.57 -2.56 -16.02
CA ILE A 245 2.64 -1.82 -15.33
C ILE A 245 3.52 -1.06 -16.34
N VAL A 246 3.86 -1.65 -17.48
CA VAL A 246 4.57 -0.97 -18.57
C VAL A 246 3.75 0.22 -19.09
N ALA A 247 2.44 0.08 -19.26
CA ALA A 247 1.58 1.20 -19.65
C ALA A 247 1.50 2.29 -18.58
N ALA A 248 1.45 1.91 -17.29
CA ALA A 248 1.48 2.85 -16.17
C ALA A 248 2.77 3.70 -16.16
N LEU A 249 3.92 3.15 -16.58
CA LEU A 249 5.14 3.94 -16.77
C LEU A 249 4.96 5.08 -17.78
N PHE A 250 4.28 4.83 -18.89
CA PHE A 250 3.99 5.88 -19.88
C PHE A 250 2.99 6.92 -19.36
N LEU A 251 2.06 6.53 -18.49
CA LEU A 251 1.20 7.48 -17.76
C LEU A 251 2.03 8.33 -16.79
N VAL A 252 2.98 7.76 -16.06
CA VAL A 252 3.89 8.50 -15.18
C VAL A 252 4.74 9.50 -15.98
N PHE A 253 5.24 9.13 -17.17
CA PHE A 253 5.91 10.08 -18.06
C PHE A 253 4.98 11.22 -18.50
N THR A 254 3.71 10.92 -18.75
CA THR A 254 2.69 11.92 -19.07
C THR A 254 2.46 12.88 -17.90
N TRP A 255 2.30 12.37 -16.68
CA TRP A 255 2.14 13.21 -15.48
C TRP A 255 3.40 14.01 -15.15
N ALA A 256 4.59 13.46 -15.36
CA ALA A 256 5.83 14.21 -15.22
C ALA A 256 5.91 15.37 -16.22
N ALA A 257 5.56 15.15 -17.49
CA ALA A 257 5.45 16.21 -18.48
C ALA A 257 4.39 17.26 -18.10
N MET A 258 3.26 16.81 -17.56
CA MET A 258 2.20 17.68 -17.07
C MET A 258 2.68 18.56 -15.90
N ALA A 259 3.38 18.00 -14.91
CA ALA A 259 3.94 18.74 -13.79
C ALA A 259 4.91 19.84 -14.24
N ILE A 260 5.78 19.54 -15.22
CA ILE A 260 6.69 20.53 -15.82
C ILE A 260 5.90 21.66 -16.49
N LEU A 261 4.84 21.34 -17.23
CA LEU A 261 4.03 22.33 -17.92
C LEU A 261 3.16 23.15 -16.96
N VAL A 262 2.63 22.56 -15.88
CA VAL A 262 1.90 23.27 -14.82
C VAL A 262 2.74 24.41 -14.26
N VAL A 263 4.01 24.15 -13.92
CA VAL A 263 4.93 25.19 -13.42
C VAL A 263 5.03 26.36 -14.39
N LYS A 264 5.13 26.09 -15.71
CA LYS A 264 5.15 27.12 -16.76
C LYS A 264 3.82 27.88 -16.82
N ARG A 265 2.68 27.20 -16.72
CA ARG A 265 1.34 27.81 -16.79
C ARG A 265 1.01 28.65 -15.56
N ILE A 266 1.45 28.24 -14.38
CA ILE A 266 1.32 29.03 -13.15
C ILE A 266 2.10 30.34 -13.27
N ARG A 267 3.32 30.31 -13.83
CA ARG A 267 4.12 31.53 -14.12
C ARG A 267 3.40 32.50 -15.04
N LEU A 268 2.75 31.97 -16.07
CA LEU A 268 1.97 32.77 -17.02
C LEU A 268 0.61 33.22 -16.46
N ARG A 269 0.27 32.84 -15.22
CA ARG A 269 -1.05 33.06 -14.59
C ARG A 269 -2.20 32.53 -15.45
N ASP A 270 -1.94 31.43 -16.16
CA ASP A 270 -2.83 30.83 -17.17
C ASP A 270 -3.67 29.67 -16.57
N VAL A 271 -3.53 29.38 -15.26
CA VAL A 271 -4.28 28.32 -14.58
C VAL A 271 -5.57 28.88 -13.98
N ARG A 272 -6.71 28.26 -14.30
CA ARG A 272 -8.04 28.62 -13.78
C ARG A 272 -8.30 27.98 -12.41
N TRP A 273 -7.79 28.61 -11.35
CA TRP A 273 -7.88 28.05 -9.99
C TRP A 273 -9.30 27.81 -9.49
N GLN A 274 -10.28 28.60 -9.90
CA GLN A 274 -11.69 28.33 -9.57
C GLN A 274 -12.15 26.98 -10.14
N LEU A 275 -11.83 26.70 -11.40
CA LEU A 275 -12.15 25.42 -12.04
C LEU A 275 -11.41 24.25 -11.34
N VAL A 276 -10.12 24.42 -11.06
CA VAL A 276 -9.29 23.46 -10.32
C VAL A 276 -9.93 23.11 -8.96
N LEU A 277 -10.37 24.13 -8.21
CA LEU A 277 -11.02 23.95 -6.92
C LEU A 277 -12.39 23.30 -7.04
N VAL A 278 -13.19 23.63 -8.06
CA VAL A 278 -14.51 23.00 -8.28
C VAL A 278 -14.36 21.51 -8.58
N PHE A 279 -13.48 21.13 -9.52
CA PHE A 279 -13.25 19.73 -9.85
C PHE A 279 -12.65 18.94 -8.67
N GLY A 280 -11.72 19.56 -7.94
CA GLY A 280 -11.19 19.00 -6.69
C GLY A 280 -12.28 18.82 -5.63
N ALA A 281 -13.14 19.82 -5.42
CA ALA A 281 -14.21 19.77 -4.41
C ALA A 281 -15.30 18.74 -4.74
N VAL A 282 -15.71 18.62 -6.02
CA VAL A 282 -16.65 17.56 -6.44
C VAL A 282 -16.05 16.19 -6.17
N THR A 283 -14.78 15.99 -6.53
CA THR A 283 -14.06 14.73 -6.26
C THR A 283 -13.99 14.45 -4.76
N PHE A 284 -13.63 15.44 -3.95
CA PHE A 284 -13.57 15.32 -2.49
C PHE A 284 -14.91 14.89 -1.90
N VAL A 285 -16.00 15.56 -2.28
CA VAL A 285 -17.34 15.26 -1.74
C VAL A 285 -17.79 13.87 -2.16
N LEU A 286 -17.64 13.49 -3.43
CA LEU A 286 -18.03 12.17 -3.91
C LEU A 286 -17.19 11.05 -3.27
N ALA A 287 -15.87 11.23 -3.19
CA ALA A 287 -14.96 10.27 -2.57
C ALA A 287 -15.26 10.11 -1.08
N PHE A 288 -15.40 11.21 -0.35
CA PHE A 288 -15.69 11.18 1.08
C PHE A 288 -17.06 10.52 1.36
N LEU A 289 -18.10 10.90 0.62
CA LEU A 289 -19.42 10.28 0.78
C LEU A 289 -19.41 8.79 0.41
N ALA A 290 -18.63 8.37 -0.58
CA ALA A 290 -18.49 6.96 -0.94
C ALA A 290 -17.83 6.14 0.18
N GLU A 291 -16.75 6.66 0.78
CA GLU A 291 -16.08 6.02 1.92
C GLU A 291 -16.96 5.95 3.17
N LEU A 292 -17.75 7.01 3.44
CA LEU A 292 -18.75 6.97 4.51
C LEU A 292 -19.87 5.97 4.19
N ASN A 293 -20.29 5.88 2.93
CA ASN A 293 -21.29 4.91 2.51
C ASN A 293 -20.78 3.47 2.64
N ASN A 294 -19.45 3.25 2.56
CA ASN A 294 -18.80 1.95 2.75
C ASN A 294 -18.70 1.50 4.22
N LEU A 295 -19.18 2.31 5.18
CA LEU A 295 -19.10 2.01 6.60
C LEU A 295 -19.73 0.66 7.02
N PRO A 296 -20.87 0.21 6.46
CA PRO A 296 -21.42 -1.11 6.81
C PRO A 296 -20.46 -2.27 6.46
N VAL A 297 -19.74 -2.17 5.34
CA VAL A 297 -18.73 -3.15 4.91
C VAL A 297 -17.53 -3.09 5.85
N ALA A 298 -17.05 -1.87 6.14
CA ALA A 298 -15.93 -1.67 7.06
C ALA A 298 -16.25 -2.21 8.47
N THR A 299 -17.47 -2.00 8.96
CA THR A 299 -17.92 -2.48 10.29
C THR A 299 -17.92 -4.00 10.37
N PHE A 300 -18.20 -4.70 9.26
CA PHE A 300 -18.09 -6.17 9.23
C PHE A 300 -16.66 -6.65 9.47
N GLY A 301 -15.64 -5.85 9.12
CA GLY A 301 -14.23 -6.10 9.38
C GLY A 301 -13.67 -5.44 10.66
N PHE A 302 -14.52 -4.93 11.55
CA PHE A 302 -14.09 -4.28 12.80
C PHE A 302 -13.27 -5.23 13.69
N ASP A 303 -12.13 -4.77 14.20
CA ASP A 303 -11.34 -5.52 15.19
C ASP A 303 -11.90 -5.26 16.60
N THR A 304 -12.40 -6.33 17.24
CA THR A 304 -13.01 -6.25 18.58
C THR A 304 -12.02 -5.94 19.69
N THR A 305 -10.72 -5.87 19.38
CA THR A 305 -9.71 -5.38 20.32
C THR A 305 -9.88 -3.89 20.64
N GLY A 306 -10.55 -3.12 19.77
CA GLY A 306 -10.83 -1.71 19.99
C GLY A 306 -12.29 -1.40 20.36
N THR A 307 -12.58 -0.10 20.50
CA THR A 307 -13.95 0.43 20.64
C THR A 307 -14.51 0.87 19.29
N LEU A 308 -15.83 0.79 19.07
CA LEU A 308 -16.45 1.25 17.81
C LEU A 308 -16.24 2.76 17.61
N SER A 309 -16.25 3.52 18.70
CA SER A 309 -15.97 4.97 18.65
C SER A 309 -14.60 5.29 18.07
N SER A 310 -13.58 4.50 18.44
CA SER A 310 -12.23 4.60 17.89
C SER A 310 -12.22 4.23 16.42
N PHE A 311 -12.80 3.08 16.08
CA PHE A 311 -12.88 2.58 14.71
C PHE A 311 -13.57 3.56 13.76
N PHE A 312 -14.75 4.07 14.13
CA PHE A 312 -15.46 5.05 13.30
C PHE A 312 -14.68 6.35 13.14
N THR A 313 -13.96 6.78 14.19
CA THR A 313 -13.11 7.98 14.09
C THR A 313 -11.94 7.75 13.15
N GLU A 314 -11.24 6.61 13.27
CA GLU A 314 -10.16 6.22 12.36
C GLU A 314 -10.66 6.16 10.92
N HIS A 315 -11.78 5.46 10.68
CA HIS A 315 -12.38 5.33 9.35
C HIS A 315 -12.75 6.68 8.74
N VAL A 316 -13.39 7.59 9.50
CA VAL A 316 -13.74 8.94 9.03
C VAL A 316 -12.48 9.77 8.72
N MET A 317 -11.43 9.67 9.53
CA MET A 317 -10.20 10.41 9.32
C MET A 317 -9.40 9.87 8.12
N LEU A 318 -9.34 8.55 7.93
CA LEU A 318 -8.78 7.91 6.74
C LEU A 318 -9.58 8.28 5.49
N ALA A 319 -10.91 8.25 5.56
CA ALA A 319 -11.80 8.67 4.47
C ALA A 319 -11.55 10.14 4.09
N LEU A 320 -11.38 11.03 5.08
CA LEU A 320 -11.06 12.43 4.86
C LEU A 320 -9.70 12.60 4.16
N ALA A 321 -8.67 11.88 4.63
CA ALA A 321 -7.34 11.92 4.06
C ALA A 321 -7.30 11.36 2.62
N GLY A 322 -7.96 10.23 2.38
CA GLY A 322 -8.09 9.61 1.06
C GLY A 322 -8.84 10.51 0.06
N ALA A 323 -9.98 11.06 0.48
CA ALA A 323 -10.74 12.01 -0.34
C ALA A 323 -9.94 13.28 -0.67
N LEU A 324 -9.17 13.80 0.29
CA LEU A 324 -8.27 14.93 0.07
C LEU A 324 -7.16 14.59 -0.94
N ALA A 325 -6.55 13.40 -0.82
CA ALA A 325 -5.51 12.96 -1.76
C ALA A 325 -6.06 12.84 -3.20
N GLN A 326 -7.23 12.23 -3.39
CA GLN A 326 -7.90 12.14 -4.70
C GLN A 326 -8.26 13.53 -5.24
N ALA A 327 -8.75 14.44 -4.39
CA ALA A 327 -9.07 15.81 -4.78
C ALA A 327 -7.83 16.60 -5.21
N LEU A 328 -6.70 16.45 -4.52
CA LEU A 328 -5.42 17.05 -4.91
C LEU A 328 -4.90 16.48 -6.24
N PHE A 329 -5.09 15.19 -6.49
CA PHE A 329 -4.74 14.56 -7.75
C PHE A 329 -5.58 15.12 -8.92
N ILE A 330 -6.91 15.19 -8.77
CA ILE A 330 -7.78 15.82 -9.79
C ILE A 330 -7.47 17.31 -9.96
N ALA A 331 -7.15 18.02 -8.88
CA ALA A 331 -6.73 19.42 -8.96
C ALA A 331 -5.43 19.57 -9.78
N PHE A 332 -4.46 18.68 -9.59
CA PHE A 332 -3.23 18.62 -10.39
C PHE A 332 -3.54 18.37 -11.87
N LEU A 333 -4.35 17.36 -12.20
CA LEU A 333 -4.73 17.05 -13.57
C LEU A 333 -5.48 18.20 -14.24
N THR A 334 -6.41 18.84 -13.52
CA THR A 334 -7.16 20.00 -14.00
C THR A 334 -6.24 21.19 -14.29
N ALA A 335 -5.31 21.48 -13.37
CA ALA A 335 -4.36 22.58 -13.53
C ALA A 335 -3.39 22.38 -14.71
N GLY A 336 -3.08 21.12 -15.05
CA GLY A 336 -2.18 20.77 -16.14
C GLY A 336 -2.85 20.64 -17.50
N ALA A 337 -4.02 19.99 -17.54
CA ALA A 337 -4.72 19.70 -18.78
C ALA A 337 -5.49 20.91 -19.33
N GLU A 338 -6.16 21.68 -18.47
CA GLU A 338 -7.07 22.74 -18.92
C GLU A 338 -6.39 23.85 -19.74
N PRO A 339 -5.22 24.40 -19.34
CA PRO A 339 -4.56 25.44 -20.13
C PRO A 339 -4.08 24.94 -21.49
N VAL A 340 -3.67 23.67 -21.55
CA VAL A 340 -3.23 23.02 -22.79
C VAL A 340 -4.41 22.78 -23.73
N TYR A 341 -5.52 22.28 -23.18
CA TYR A 341 -6.78 22.09 -23.91
C TYR A 341 -7.30 23.42 -24.48
N ARG A 342 -7.42 24.46 -23.64
CA ARG A 342 -7.91 25.78 -24.06
C ARG A 342 -7.08 26.38 -25.19
N GLN A 343 -5.75 26.27 -25.12
CA GLN A 343 -4.88 26.81 -26.17
C GLN A 343 -5.03 26.05 -27.50
N HIS A 344 -5.21 24.74 -27.43
CA HIS A 344 -5.29 23.89 -28.62
C HIS A 344 -6.66 23.95 -29.30
N PHE A 345 -7.73 23.93 -28.51
CA PHE A 345 -9.12 23.85 -28.96
C PHE A 345 -9.82 25.21 -28.87
N LYS A 346 -9.23 26.23 -29.50
CA LYS A 346 -9.67 27.64 -29.45
C LYS A 346 -11.14 27.84 -29.82
N ASP A 347 -11.60 27.08 -30.81
CA ASP A 347 -12.97 27.14 -31.31
C ASP A 347 -13.91 26.21 -30.53
N GLN A 348 -13.60 25.79 -29.31
CA GLN A 348 -14.51 25.04 -28.44
C GLN A 348 -14.94 25.90 -27.25
N ILE A 349 -16.06 25.58 -26.61
CA ILE A 349 -16.49 26.29 -25.39
C ILE A 349 -15.47 26.03 -24.28
N SER A 350 -15.17 27.06 -23.48
CA SER A 350 -14.26 26.92 -22.35
C SER A 350 -14.86 26.04 -21.26
N LEU A 351 -14.02 25.23 -20.60
CA LEU A 351 -14.45 24.34 -19.52
C LEU A 351 -15.05 25.12 -18.33
N SER A 352 -14.62 26.37 -18.12
CA SER A 352 -15.18 27.29 -17.12
C SER A 352 -16.63 27.68 -17.43
N GLU A 353 -16.97 27.83 -18.71
CA GLU A 353 -18.27 28.29 -19.18
C GLU A 353 -19.21 27.14 -19.56
N GLN A 354 -18.67 25.96 -19.86
CA GLN A 354 -19.37 24.81 -20.43
C GLN A 354 -20.61 24.40 -19.61
N PHE A 355 -20.49 24.39 -18.28
CA PHE A 355 -21.54 23.95 -17.35
C PHE A 355 -22.31 25.12 -16.71
N LEU A 356 -22.00 26.37 -17.10
CA LEU A 356 -22.77 27.53 -16.67
C LEU A 356 -24.09 27.67 -17.46
N PRO A 357 -25.08 28.42 -16.95
CA PRO A 357 -26.40 28.55 -17.59
C PRO A 357 -26.35 28.99 -19.06
N ASP A 358 -25.42 29.87 -19.43
CA ASP A 358 -25.27 30.32 -20.81
C ASP A 358 -24.56 29.29 -21.71
N GLY A 359 -23.59 28.54 -21.16
CA GLY A 359 -22.93 27.42 -21.84
C GLY A 359 -23.90 26.29 -22.19
N ILE A 360 -24.77 25.91 -21.24
CA ILE A 360 -25.82 24.88 -21.45
C ILE A 360 -26.81 25.29 -22.56
N ARG A 361 -26.98 26.60 -22.78
CA ARG A 361 -27.88 27.18 -23.80
C ARG A 361 -27.25 27.31 -25.19
N THR A 362 -26.05 26.78 -25.40
CA THR A 362 -25.40 26.78 -26.71
C THR A 362 -25.80 25.55 -27.54
N LYS A 363 -25.75 25.69 -28.87
CA LYS A 363 -25.95 24.56 -29.78
C LYS A 363 -24.93 23.44 -29.54
N ARG A 364 -23.69 23.83 -29.26
CA ARG A 364 -22.55 22.91 -29.05
C ARG A 364 -22.70 22.05 -27.81
N PHE A 365 -23.25 22.60 -26.72
CA PHE A 365 -23.58 21.83 -25.54
C PHE A 365 -24.59 20.72 -25.88
N LEU A 366 -25.72 21.10 -26.52
CA LEU A 366 -26.75 20.14 -26.91
C LEU A 366 -26.21 19.05 -27.85
N ILE A 367 -25.50 19.43 -28.91
CA ILE A 367 -24.92 18.46 -29.86
C ILE A 367 -23.86 17.59 -29.17
N GLY A 368 -23.01 18.17 -28.30
CA GLY A 368 -21.98 17.44 -27.60
C GLY A 368 -22.55 16.38 -26.64
N THR A 369 -23.59 16.71 -25.89
CA THR A 369 -24.29 15.76 -25.01
C THR A 369 -24.99 14.66 -25.82
N VAL A 370 -25.64 14.99 -26.94
CA VAL A 370 -26.25 13.99 -27.84
C VAL A 370 -25.20 13.01 -28.37
N ILE A 371 -24.04 13.51 -28.81
CA ILE A 371 -22.94 12.65 -29.28
C ILE A 371 -22.43 11.77 -28.14
N GLY A 372 -22.18 12.32 -26.94
CA GLY A 372 -21.71 11.55 -25.79
C GLY A 372 -22.65 10.40 -25.42
N LEU A 373 -23.96 10.67 -25.33
CA LEU A 373 -24.96 9.63 -25.06
C LEU A 373 -25.08 8.59 -26.19
N THR A 374 -24.91 9.03 -27.45
CA THR A 374 -24.85 8.12 -28.60
C THR A 374 -23.62 7.22 -28.51
N MET A 375 -22.47 7.78 -28.10
CA MET A 375 -21.24 7.01 -27.88
C MET A 375 -21.41 6.00 -26.76
N THR A 376 -22.19 6.27 -25.71
CA THR A 376 -22.48 5.28 -24.66
C THR A 376 -23.16 4.05 -25.25
N ALA A 377 -24.26 4.23 -25.99
CA ALA A 377 -24.94 3.11 -26.66
C ALA A 377 -24.01 2.42 -27.68
N GLY A 378 -23.30 3.23 -28.49
CA GLY A 378 -22.35 2.74 -29.48
C GLY A 378 -21.20 1.93 -28.88
N PHE A 379 -20.70 2.33 -27.73
CA PHE A 379 -19.62 1.65 -27.03
C PHE A 379 -20.08 0.32 -26.43
N VAL A 380 -21.27 0.25 -25.81
CA VAL A 380 -21.86 -1.02 -25.38
C VAL A 380 -21.97 -1.99 -26.56
N ALA A 381 -22.51 -1.54 -27.69
CA ALA A 381 -22.61 -2.39 -28.89
C ALA A 381 -21.24 -2.79 -29.45
N TYR A 382 -20.27 -1.88 -29.44
CA TYR A 382 -18.89 -2.15 -29.85
C TYR A 382 -18.26 -3.24 -28.98
N GLN A 383 -18.38 -3.14 -27.65
CA GLN A 383 -17.80 -4.13 -26.74
C GLN A 383 -18.47 -5.50 -26.91
N VAL A 384 -19.80 -5.54 -27.00
CA VAL A 384 -20.56 -6.76 -27.26
C VAL A 384 -20.09 -7.43 -28.56
N ILE A 385 -20.00 -6.68 -29.66
CA ILE A 385 -19.52 -7.22 -30.94
C ILE A 385 -18.05 -7.66 -30.83
N PHE A 386 -17.21 -6.86 -30.17
CA PHE A 386 -15.79 -7.16 -30.01
C PHE A 386 -15.58 -8.50 -29.30
N TYR A 387 -16.24 -8.72 -28.15
CA TYR A 387 -16.08 -9.96 -27.40
C TYR A 387 -16.73 -11.16 -28.06
N LEU A 388 -17.89 -11.02 -28.73
CA LEU A 388 -18.44 -12.11 -29.56
C LEU A 388 -17.52 -12.53 -30.71
N VAL A 389 -16.75 -11.59 -31.25
CA VAL A 389 -15.76 -11.90 -32.28
C VAL A 389 -14.51 -12.48 -31.63
N ALA A 390 -14.02 -11.90 -30.54
CA ALA A 390 -12.80 -12.31 -29.85
C ALA A 390 -12.93 -13.74 -29.28
N GLU A 391 -14.08 -14.10 -28.73
CA GLU A 391 -14.40 -15.45 -28.26
C GLU A 391 -14.21 -16.49 -29.38
N ARG A 392 -14.59 -16.18 -30.64
CA ARG A 392 -14.34 -17.06 -31.79
C ARG A 392 -12.87 -17.25 -32.11
N PHE A 393 -12.01 -16.37 -31.62
CA PHE A 393 -10.55 -16.47 -31.71
C PHE A 393 -9.91 -16.98 -30.41
N GLY A 394 -10.72 -17.47 -29.46
CA GLY A 394 -10.24 -18.06 -28.20
C GLY A 394 -9.98 -17.05 -27.09
N ALA A 395 -10.53 -15.83 -27.17
CA ALA A 395 -10.47 -14.91 -26.04
C ALA A 395 -11.38 -15.38 -24.90
N TRP A 396 -10.90 -15.26 -23.67
CA TRP A 396 -11.62 -15.65 -22.45
C TRP A 396 -11.32 -14.66 -21.33
N GLY A 397 -12.28 -14.43 -20.45
CA GLY A 397 -12.07 -13.73 -19.19
C GLY A 397 -13.17 -14.10 -18.20
N PRO A 398 -12.90 -14.03 -16.89
CA PRO A 398 -13.89 -14.36 -15.89
C PRO A 398 -15.05 -13.36 -15.93
N ALA A 399 -16.26 -13.83 -15.63
CA ALA A 399 -17.39 -12.95 -15.45
C ALA A 399 -17.14 -12.10 -14.19
N ASP A 400 -17.22 -10.78 -14.32
CA ASP A 400 -17.08 -9.89 -13.18
C ASP A 400 -18.45 -9.64 -12.54
N ILE A 401 -18.50 -9.60 -11.20
CA ILE A 401 -19.71 -9.21 -10.47
C ILE A 401 -19.51 -7.74 -10.11
N PRO A 402 -20.18 -6.80 -10.81
CA PRO A 402 -19.87 -5.40 -10.66
C PRO A 402 -20.15 -4.94 -9.23
N TYR A 403 -19.10 -4.47 -8.57
CA TYR A 403 -19.21 -3.63 -7.37
C TYR A 403 -20.09 -4.22 -6.25
N ARG A 404 -19.76 -5.45 -5.79
CA ARG A 404 -20.47 -6.17 -4.71
C ARG A 404 -20.79 -5.33 -3.46
N GLU A 405 -19.92 -4.38 -3.13
CA GLU A 405 -20.12 -3.46 -2.00
C GLU A 405 -21.37 -2.59 -2.14
N MET A 406 -21.88 -2.37 -3.35
CA MET A 406 -23.13 -1.62 -3.54
C MET A 406 -24.36 -2.33 -2.95
N ILE A 407 -24.37 -3.66 -2.90
CA ILE A 407 -25.42 -4.43 -2.22
C ILE A 407 -25.26 -4.35 -0.69
N ASN A 408 -24.03 -4.08 -0.22
CA ASN A 408 -23.69 -4.01 1.20
C ASN A 408 -23.92 -2.63 1.83
N THR A 409 -24.23 -1.60 1.03
CA THR A 409 -24.30 -0.20 1.49
C THR A 409 -25.71 0.41 1.40
N HIS A 410 -25.95 1.50 2.15
CA HIS A 410 -27.28 2.12 2.27
C HIS A 410 -27.62 3.10 1.13
N VAL A 411 -26.60 3.77 0.59
CA VAL A 411 -26.73 4.85 -0.40
C VAL A 411 -25.93 4.49 -1.66
N PRO A 412 -26.30 3.40 -2.35
CA PRO A 412 -25.44 2.79 -3.37
C PRO A 412 -25.22 3.69 -4.59
N TRP A 413 -26.10 4.67 -4.81
CA TRP A 413 -25.97 5.63 -5.90
C TRP A 413 -24.79 6.59 -5.74
N VAL A 414 -24.28 6.87 -4.53
CA VAL A 414 -23.10 7.73 -4.33
C VAL A 414 -21.87 7.13 -5.00
N VAL A 415 -21.70 5.82 -4.87
CA VAL A 415 -20.60 5.07 -5.50
C VAL A 415 -20.73 5.12 -7.02
N VAL A 416 -21.95 4.96 -7.55
CA VAL A 416 -22.22 5.12 -9.00
C VAL A 416 -21.79 6.52 -9.49
N LEU A 417 -22.08 7.57 -8.72
CA LEU A 417 -21.66 8.94 -9.08
C LEU A 417 -20.15 9.09 -9.06
N LEU A 418 -19.46 8.55 -8.05
CA LEU A 418 -18.01 8.61 -7.94
C LEU A 418 -17.32 7.86 -9.08
N ILE A 419 -17.77 6.63 -9.37
CA ILE A 419 -17.18 5.79 -10.43
C ILE A 419 -17.50 6.32 -11.82
N GLY A 420 -18.64 7.00 -12.01
CA GLY A 420 -18.85 7.78 -13.22
C GLY A 420 -17.93 9.01 -13.29
N TRP A 421 -17.67 9.70 -12.18
CA TRP A 421 -16.93 10.97 -12.16
C TRP A 421 -15.41 10.81 -12.24
N LEU A 422 -14.83 9.96 -11.40
CA LEU A 422 -13.38 9.93 -11.16
C LEU A 422 -12.57 9.46 -12.39
N PRO A 423 -12.90 8.34 -13.07
CA PRO A 423 -12.25 7.94 -14.31
C PRO A 423 -12.54 8.92 -15.45
N ALA A 424 -13.80 9.34 -15.61
CA ALA A 424 -14.17 10.30 -16.65
C ALA A 424 -13.37 11.61 -16.59
N VAL A 425 -13.11 12.15 -15.40
CA VAL A 425 -12.27 13.34 -15.25
C VAL A 425 -10.80 12.98 -15.37
N SER A 426 -10.29 12.02 -14.58
CA SER A 426 -8.86 11.75 -14.52
C SER A 426 -8.28 11.27 -15.85
N GLU A 427 -8.98 10.36 -16.54
CA GLU A 427 -8.52 9.72 -17.76
C GLU A 427 -8.71 10.62 -18.98
N GLU A 428 -9.82 11.36 -19.08
CA GLU A 428 -10.03 12.29 -20.20
C GLU A 428 -9.12 13.52 -20.09
N PHE A 429 -8.83 13.99 -18.87
CA PHE A 429 -7.90 15.10 -18.67
C PHE A 429 -6.47 14.68 -19.01
N THR A 430 -6.07 13.49 -18.57
CA THR A 430 -4.74 12.94 -18.88
C THR A 430 -4.61 12.64 -20.37
N SER A 431 -5.49 11.83 -20.93
CA SER A 431 -5.30 11.23 -22.25
C SER A 431 -5.76 12.16 -23.39
N ARG A 432 -6.89 12.86 -23.25
CA ARG A 432 -7.48 13.62 -24.37
C ARG A 432 -7.17 15.11 -24.26
N ALA A 433 -7.44 15.71 -23.10
CA ALA A 433 -7.25 17.15 -22.91
C ALA A 433 -5.76 17.53 -22.86
N PHE A 434 -4.90 16.69 -22.29
CA PHE A 434 -3.46 16.92 -22.21
C PHE A 434 -2.65 16.15 -23.26
N SER A 435 -2.68 14.81 -23.26
CA SER A 435 -1.75 13.99 -24.06
C SER A 435 -1.90 14.21 -25.56
N ILE A 436 -3.10 14.31 -26.11
CA ILE A 436 -3.27 14.54 -27.57
C ILE A 436 -2.60 15.87 -28.00
N PRO A 437 -2.92 17.05 -27.42
CA PRO A 437 -2.22 18.29 -27.75
C PRO A 437 -0.72 18.25 -27.49
N PHE A 438 -0.29 17.64 -26.37
CA PHE A 438 1.11 17.55 -25.99
C PHE A 438 1.92 16.71 -26.98
N LEU A 439 1.45 15.49 -27.26
CA LEU A 439 2.08 14.57 -28.20
C LEU A 439 2.05 15.14 -29.62
N GLN A 440 0.97 15.80 -30.04
CA GLN A 440 0.93 16.49 -31.33
C GLN A 440 2.00 17.59 -31.44
N GLY A 441 2.33 18.26 -30.35
CA GLY A 441 3.44 19.20 -30.29
C GLY A 441 4.81 18.54 -30.52
N LEU A 442 4.98 17.29 -30.07
CA LEU A 442 6.22 16.51 -30.21
C LEU A 442 6.34 15.84 -31.60
N VAL A 443 5.34 15.06 -31.99
CA VAL A 443 5.36 14.24 -33.21
C VAL A 443 4.88 15.02 -34.45
N LYS A 444 4.30 16.20 -34.27
CA LYS A 444 3.74 17.11 -35.31
C LYS A 444 2.54 16.56 -36.11
N HIS A 445 2.30 15.24 -36.09
CA HIS A 445 1.19 14.59 -36.77
C HIS A 445 0.02 14.28 -35.82
N ARG A 446 -1.17 14.79 -36.16
CA ARG A 446 -2.40 14.64 -35.36
C ARG A 446 -2.79 13.18 -35.12
N TRP A 447 -2.77 12.36 -36.16
CA TRP A 447 -3.22 10.97 -36.06
C TRP A 447 -2.29 10.12 -35.18
N ILE A 448 -0.97 10.37 -35.23
CA ILE A 448 0.01 9.68 -34.36
C ILE A 448 -0.23 10.05 -32.90
N ALA A 449 -0.50 11.33 -32.61
CA ALA A 449 -0.79 11.77 -31.24
C ALA A 449 -2.05 11.10 -30.66
N VAL A 450 -3.10 10.95 -31.47
CA VAL A 450 -4.32 10.23 -31.08
C VAL A 450 -4.03 8.75 -30.79
N VAL A 451 -3.31 8.08 -31.70
CA VAL A 451 -2.99 6.65 -31.55
C VAL A 451 -2.11 6.41 -30.33
N LEU A 452 -1.04 7.19 -30.13
CA LEU A 452 -0.15 7.02 -28.98
C LEU A 452 -0.88 7.26 -27.65
N SER A 453 -1.72 8.30 -27.57
CA SER A 453 -2.53 8.56 -26.37
C SER A 453 -3.49 7.39 -26.08
N ALA A 454 -4.18 6.90 -27.12
CA ALA A 454 -5.12 5.78 -27.00
C ALA A 454 -4.44 4.45 -26.65
N VAL A 455 -3.21 4.21 -27.14
CA VAL A 455 -2.41 3.02 -26.79
C VAL A 455 -1.99 3.06 -25.33
N ILE A 456 -1.46 4.19 -24.87
CA ILE A 456 -1.07 4.35 -23.45
C ILE A 456 -2.29 4.15 -22.54
N TRP A 457 -3.41 4.79 -22.87
CA TRP A 457 -4.66 4.66 -22.12
C TRP A 457 -5.25 3.24 -22.15
N GLY A 458 -5.29 2.61 -23.34
CA GLY A 458 -5.86 1.28 -23.51
C GLY A 458 -5.06 0.21 -22.78
N PHE A 459 -3.74 0.18 -22.95
CA PHE A 459 -2.89 -0.80 -22.28
C PHE A 459 -2.75 -0.57 -20.78
N ALA A 460 -3.11 0.61 -20.24
CA ALA A 460 -3.29 0.78 -18.80
C ALA A 460 -4.40 -0.12 -18.23
N HIS A 461 -5.29 -0.63 -19.08
CA HIS A 461 -6.32 -1.62 -18.76
C HIS A 461 -5.88 -3.07 -19.08
N ALA A 462 -4.63 -3.33 -19.44
CA ALA A 462 -4.19 -4.70 -19.71
C ALA A 462 -4.14 -5.57 -18.44
N GLY A 463 -4.18 -4.97 -17.24
CA GLY A 463 -4.16 -5.67 -15.96
C GLY A 463 -5.44 -6.47 -15.64
N TYR A 464 -6.56 -6.25 -16.34
CA TYR A 464 -7.77 -7.07 -16.18
C TYR A 464 -7.51 -8.53 -16.59
N PRO A 465 -8.22 -9.52 -16.02
CA PRO A 465 -8.03 -10.96 -16.26
C PRO A 465 -8.52 -11.45 -17.64
N GLN A 466 -8.30 -10.66 -18.69
CA GLN A 466 -8.69 -10.99 -20.05
C GLN A 466 -7.55 -11.68 -20.80
N GLN A 467 -7.86 -12.75 -21.52
CA GLN A 467 -6.95 -13.53 -22.34
C GLN A 467 -7.28 -13.43 -23.84
N PRO A 468 -6.26 -13.41 -24.72
CA PRO A 468 -4.84 -13.29 -24.40
C PRO A 468 -4.53 -11.95 -23.70
N PHE A 469 -3.47 -11.90 -22.90
CA PHE A 469 -3.20 -10.81 -21.94
C PHE A 469 -3.28 -9.36 -22.46
N TRP A 470 -3.12 -9.14 -23.76
CA TRP A 470 -3.14 -7.83 -24.42
C TRP A 470 -4.51 -7.43 -24.99
N ILE A 471 -5.49 -8.33 -25.00
CA ILE A 471 -6.76 -8.15 -25.73
C ILE A 471 -7.55 -6.94 -25.22
N ARG A 472 -7.61 -6.76 -23.90
CA ARG A 472 -8.24 -5.59 -23.27
C ARG A 472 -7.53 -4.29 -23.63
N GLY A 473 -6.19 -4.34 -23.69
CA GLY A 473 -5.38 -3.21 -24.13
C GLY A 473 -5.74 -2.77 -25.55
N LEU A 474 -5.81 -3.73 -26.48
CA LEU A 474 -6.18 -3.47 -27.87
C LEU A 474 -7.61 -2.92 -28.01
N GLU A 475 -8.59 -3.58 -27.38
CA GLU A 475 -10.00 -3.19 -27.39
C GLU A 475 -10.18 -1.72 -26.98
N VAL A 476 -9.60 -1.37 -25.83
CA VAL A 476 -9.73 -0.04 -25.24
C VAL A 476 -8.93 0.98 -26.06
N SER A 477 -7.78 0.61 -26.64
CA SER A 477 -7.04 1.49 -27.57
C SER A 477 -7.84 1.83 -28.83
N LEU A 478 -8.54 0.87 -29.43
CA LEU A 478 -9.38 1.12 -30.61
C LEU A 478 -10.51 2.10 -30.28
N ALA A 479 -11.18 1.91 -29.14
CA ALA A 479 -12.17 2.87 -28.66
C ALA A 479 -11.55 4.24 -28.39
N GLY A 480 -10.36 4.28 -27.77
CA GLY A 480 -9.64 5.51 -27.48
C GLY A 480 -9.30 6.33 -28.71
N ILE A 481 -9.01 5.68 -29.85
CA ILE A 481 -8.78 6.35 -31.13
C ILE A 481 -10.07 7.05 -31.61
N VAL A 482 -11.21 6.34 -31.56
CA VAL A 482 -12.52 6.90 -31.95
C VAL A 482 -12.86 8.11 -31.07
N VAL A 483 -12.76 7.95 -29.75
CA VAL A 483 -13.00 9.03 -28.78
C VAL A 483 -12.07 10.22 -29.03
N GLY A 484 -10.78 9.96 -29.31
CA GLY A 484 -9.81 11.00 -29.65
C GLY A 484 -10.24 11.83 -30.86
N TYR A 485 -10.71 11.19 -31.94
CA TYR A 485 -11.24 11.92 -33.11
C TYR A 485 -12.54 12.67 -32.82
N VAL A 486 -13.40 12.13 -31.95
CA VAL A 486 -14.59 12.86 -31.47
C VAL A 486 -14.16 14.14 -30.74
N VAL A 487 -13.19 14.05 -29.82
CA VAL A 487 -12.70 15.22 -29.07
C VAL A 487 -12.08 16.26 -30.01
N LEU A 488 -11.32 15.81 -31.02
CA LEU A 488 -10.75 16.73 -32.02
C LEU A 488 -11.81 17.55 -32.78
N ARG A 489 -13.02 17.01 -32.93
CA ARG A 489 -14.09 17.63 -33.74
C ARG A 489 -15.15 18.38 -32.93
N TRP A 490 -15.50 17.88 -31.75
CA TRP A 490 -16.61 18.38 -30.92
C TRP A 490 -16.19 18.82 -29.51
N GLY A 491 -14.90 18.80 -29.19
CA GLY A 491 -14.37 19.19 -27.88
C GLY A 491 -14.49 18.08 -26.83
N LEU A 492 -14.19 18.39 -25.58
CA LEU A 492 -14.08 17.41 -24.48
C LEU A 492 -15.44 16.92 -23.94
N LEU A 493 -16.51 17.71 -24.07
CA LEU A 493 -17.82 17.40 -23.48
C LEU A 493 -18.38 16.01 -23.87
N PRO A 494 -18.39 15.60 -25.16
CA PRO A 494 -18.88 14.27 -25.54
C PRO A 494 -18.14 13.14 -24.83
N ALA A 495 -16.82 13.27 -24.66
CA ALA A 495 -16.02 12.25 -23.99
C ALA A 495 -16.33 12.17 -22.49
N LEU A 496 -16.47 13.32 -21.80
CA LEU A 496 -16.88 13.35 -20.39
C LEU A 496 -18.27 12.74 -20.18
N VAL A 497 -19.23 13.08 -21.04
CA VAL A 497 -20.59 12.52 -20.98
C VAL A 497 -20.57 11.01 -21.23
N TRP A 498 -19.87 10.57 -22.28
CA TRP A 498 -19.75 9.16 -22.63
C TRP A 498 -19.14 8.35 -21.49
N HIS A 499 -17.96 8.76 -21.03
CA HIS A 499 -17.16 8.06 -20.04
C HIS A 499 -17.89 8.00 -18.68
N TYR A 500 -18.48 9.12 -18.24
CA TYR A 500 -19.31 9.12 -17.04
C TYR A 500 -20.47 8.13 -17.16
N THR A 501 -21.20 8.18 -18.27
CA THR A 501 -22.45 7.42 -18.41
C THR A 501 -22.16 5.93 -18.56
N ILE A 502 -21.07 5.53 -19.23
CA ILE A 502 -20.72 4.12 -19.40
C ILE A 502 -20.28 3.49 -18.08
N ASP A 503 -19.41 4.17 -17.33
CA ASP A 503 -18.93 3.67 -16.04
C ASP A 503 -20.07 3.62 -15.03
N ALA A 504 -20.87 4.69 -14.93
CA ALA A 504 -22.06 4.70 -14.11
C ALA A 504 -23.04 3.57 -14.49
N LEU A 505 -23.23 3.30 -15.78
CA LEU A 505 -24.10 2.22 -16.26
C LEU A 505 -23.58 0.86 -15.79
N TYR A 506 -22.31 0.53 -16.03
CA TYR A 506 -21.73 -0.76 -15.64
C TYR A 506 -21.74 -0.99 -14.14
N THR A 507 -21.40 0.04 -13.36
CA THR A 507 -21.49 -0.01 -11.90
C THR A 507 -22.93 -0.22 -11.42
N ALA A 508 -23.92 0.36 -12.10
CA ALA A 508 -25.32 0.29 -11.70
C ALA A 508 -26.10 -0.92 -12.24
N LEU A 509 -25.52 -1.76 -13.11
CA LEU A 509 -26.24 -2.88 -13.75
C LEU A 509 -26.89 -3.82 -12.73
N ILE A 510 -26.17 -4.17 -11.66
CA ILE A 510 -26.68 -5.07 -10.62
C ILE A 510 -27.87 -4.46 -9.86
N LEU A 511 -27.85 -3.14 -9.63
CA LEU A 511 -28.95 -2.42 -8.99
C LEU A 511 -30.18 -2.28 -9.91
N LEU A 512 -29.95 -2.03 -11.19
CA LEU A 512 -31.02 -1.91 -12.20
C LEU A 512 -31.80 -3.22 -12.38
N ARG A 513 -31.17 -4.36 -12.07
CA ARG A 513 -31.76 -5.70 -12.15
C ARG A 513 -32.34 -6.19 -10.83
N SER A 514 -32.17 -5.43 -9.74
CA SER A 514 -32.72 -5.79 -8.44
C SER A 514 -34.25 -5.75 -8.44
N SER A 515 -34.89 -6.59 -7.63
CA SER A 515 -36.33 -6.53 -7.34
C SER A 515 -36.71 -5.30 -6.48
N ASN A 516 -35.73 -4.62 -5.87
CA ASN A 516 -35.95 -3.47 -5.01
C ASN A 516 -36.09 -2.17 -5.81
N ALA A 517 -37.28 -1.54 -5.73
CA ALA A 517 -37.59 -0.30 -6.44
C ALA A 517 -36.66 0.88 -6.09
N TYR A 518 -36.16 0.97 -4.84
CA TYR A 518 -35.21 2.02 -4.46
C TYR A 518 -33.87 1.86 -5.20
N TYR A 519 -33.35 0.63 -5.30
CA TYR A 519 -32.13 0.35 -6.05
C TYR A 519 -32.29 0.65 -7.53
N VAL A 520 -33.38 0.18 -8.15
CA VAL A 520 -33.65 0.44 -9.57
C VAL A 520 -33.78 1.93 -9.86
N THR A 521 -34.56 2.67 -9.05
CA THR A 521 -34.79 4.11 -9.28
C THR A 521 -33.55 4.96 -9.03
N SER A 522 -32.80 4.69 -7.94
CA SER A 522 -31.57 5.43 -7.65
C SER A 522 -30.47 5.17 -8.68
N ALA A 523 -30.31 3.92 -9.11
CA ALA A 523 -29.43 3.53 -10.20
C ALA A 523 -29.81 4.23 -11.50
N ALA A 524 -31.09 4.19 -11.89
CA ALA A 524 -31.57 4.83 -13.11
C ALA A 524 -31.36 6.36 -13.09
N LEU A 525 -31.54 7.02 -11.95
CA LEU A 525 -31.29 8.45 -11.80
C LEU A 525 -29.80 8.80 -11.87
N SER A 526 -28.92 7.99 -11.28
CA SER A 526 -27.47 8.21 -11.35
C SER A 526 -26.91 7.98 -12.75
N VAL A 527 -27.27 6.88 -13.40
CA VAL A 527 -26.90 6.63 -14.81
C VAL A 527 -27.49 7.72 -15.71
N GLY A 528 -28.75 8.08 -15.46
CA GLY A 528 -29.48 9.12 -16.18
C GLY A 528 -29.06 10.55 -15.84
N LEU A 529 -28.07 10.79 -14.98
CA LEU A 529 -27.68 12.14 -14.56
C LEU A 529 -27.32 13.01 -15.76
N MET A 530 -26.63 12.44 -16.76
CA MET A 530 -26.24 13.14 -17.99
C MET A 530 -27.40 13.39 -18.97
N LEU A 531 -28.59 12.81 -18.73
CA LEU A 531 -29.81 13.19 -19.44
C LEU A 531 -30.37 14.53 -18.93
N LEU A 532 -30.12 14.91 -17.67
CA LEU A 532 -30.65 16.17 -17.12
C LEU A 532 -30.12 17.40 -17.89
N PRO A 533 -28.79 17.55 -18.13
CA PRO A 533 -28.30 18.67 -18.93
C PRO A 533 -28.86 18.68 -20.36
N LEU A 534 -29.10 17.50 -20.97
CA LEU A 534 -29.73 17.41 -22.29
C LEU A 534 -31.17 17.92 -22.27
N VAL A 535 -31.98 17.42 -21.33
CA VAL A 535 -33.39 17.85 -21.18
C VAL A 535 -33.47 19.35 -20.93
N VAL A 536 -32.61 19.89 -20.06
CA VAL A 536 -32.53 21.33 -19.80
C VAL A 536 -32.19 22.10 -21.08
N ALA A 537 -31.19 21.68 -21.84
CA ALA A 537 -30.82 22.33 -23.11
C ALA A 537 -31.97 22.29 -24.14
N ILE A 538 -32.68 21.15 -24.25
CA ILE A 538 -33.85 20.99 -25.13
C ILE A 538 -35.00 21.92 -24.69
N VAL A 539 -35.34 21.95 -23.40
CA VAL A 539 -36.43 22.78 -22.87
C VAL A 539 -36.12 24.27 -23.07
N LEU A 540 -34.89 24.69 -22.81
CA LEU A 540 -34.46 26.08 -23.00
C LEU A 540 -34.52 26.48 -24.48
N TYR A 541 -34.13 25.59 -25.39
CA TYR A 541 -34.29 25.79 -26.82
C TYR A 541 -35.76 25.83 -27.25
N ALA A 542 -36.59 24.91 -26.76
CA ALA A 542 -38.02 24.84 -27.07
C ALA A 542 -38.79 26.09 -26.59
N ARG A 543 -38.42 26.67 -25.44
CA ARG A 543 -39.05 27.87 -24.89
C ARG A 543 -38.67 29.16 -25.62
N ARG A 544 -37.44 29.26 -26.14
CA ARG A 544 -36.92 30.52 -26.73
C ARG A 544 -36.76 30.48 -28.25
N HIS A 545 -36.72 29.29 -28.85
CA HIS A 545 -36.48 29.05 -30.28
C HIS A 545 -35.14 29.61 -30.83
N TYR A 546 -34.17 29.88 -29.96
CA TYR A 546 -32.80 30.23 -30.34
C TYR A 546 -31.78 29.77 -29.29
N PHE A 547 -30.57 29.42 -29.74
CA PHE A 547 -29.39 29.20 -28.91
C PHE A 547 -28.60 30.49 -28.73
N ILE A 548 -27.89 30.62 -27.61
CA ILE A 548 -26.92 31.70 -27.42
C ILE A 548 -25.76 31.50 -28.38
N ASP A 549 -25.25 32.60 -28.95
CA ASP A 549 -24.02 32.58 -29.74
C ASP A 549 -22.83 32.28 -28.82
N PRO A 550 -22.06 31.21 -29.05
CA PRO A 550 -21.02 30.80 -28.10
C PRO A 550 -19.80 31.70 -28.13
N GLY A 551 -19.75 32.75 -28.97
CA GLY A 551 -18.58 33.60 -29.21
C GLY A 551 -17.86 34.01 -27.92
N SER A 552 -18.57 34.65 -26.99
CA SER A 552 -18.00 35.08 -25.69
C SER A 552 -17.63 33.95 -24.73
N LEU A 553 -18.04 32.71 -25.03
CA LEU A 553 -17.82 31.51 -24.23
C LEU A 553 -16.71 30.61 -24.80
N LEU A 554 -16.12 30.97 -25.94
CA LEU A 554 -15.10 30.17 -26.60
C LEU A 554 -13.77 30.23 -25.84
N ASN A 555 -13.00 29.16 -25.94
CA ASN A 555 -11.63 29.07 -25.49
C ASN A 555 -10.73 30.18 -26.05
N SER A 556 -11.03 30.73 -27.23
CA SER A 556 -10.32 31.88 -27.82
C SER A 556 -10.54 33.19 -27.06
N GLU A 557 -11.75 33.40 -26.54
CA GLU A 557 -12.12 34.59 -25.76
C GLU A 557 -11.72 34.42 -24.29
N ASP A 558 -11.76 33.18 -23.78
CA ASP A 558 -11.23 32.81 -22.46
C ASP A 558 -9.71 32.55 -22.49
N ALA A 559 -9.05 32.65 -23.65
CA ALA A 559 -7.60 32.59 -23.73
C ALA A 559 -7.03 33.86 -23.08
N ALA A 560 -6.02 33.72 -22.23
CA ALA A 560 -5.28 34.87 -21.75
C ALA A 560 -4.81 35.69 -22.97
N ARG A 561 -5.17 36.99 -23.03
CA ARG A 561 -4.53 37.93 -23.95
C ARG A 561 -3.04 37.71 -23.78
N SER A 562 -2.33 37.36 -24.85
CA SER A 562 -0.89 37.08 -24.83
C SER A 562 -0.22 38.05 -23.87
N ALA A 563 0.14 37.56 -22.68
CA ALA A 563 0.74 38.41 -21.68
C ALA A 563 2.08 38.82 -22.27
N GLU A 564 2.19 40.06 -22.75
CA GLU A 564 3.48 40.71 -22.73
C GLU A 564 4.03 40.48 -21.31
N PRO A 565 5.25 39.94 -21.17
CA PRO A 565 5.84 39.78 -19.86
C PRO A 565 5.74 41.13 -19.16
N ILE A 566 4.99 41.20 -18.05
CA ILE A 566 4.88 42.43 -17.28
C ILE A 566 6.31 42.89 -17.02
N PRO A 567 6.70 44.10 -17.47
CA PRO A 567 8.03 44.61 -17.20
C PRO A 567 8.27 44.52 -15.69
N SER A 568 9.34 43.82 -15.31
CA SER A 568 9.77 43.69 -13.92
C SER A 568 9.91 45.09 -13.31
N GLY A 569 8.90 45.56 -12.57
CA GLY A 569 8.86 46.92 -12.02
C GLY A 569 7.48 47.50 -11.67
N LEU A 570 6.36 47.00 -12.22
CA LEU A 570 5.02 47.47 -11.83
C LEU A 570 4.35 46.48 -10.86
N ALA A 571 4.50 46.75 -9.57
CA ALA A 571 3.94 45.95 -8.49
C ALA A 571 2.40 45.99 -8.53
N ALA A 572 1.78 44.84 -8.83
CA ALA A 572 0.43 44.60 -8.34
C ALA A 572 0.45 44.64 -6.79
N PRO A 573 -0.62 45.07 -6.11
CA PRO A 573 -0.68 44.99 -4.65
C PRO A 573 -0.38 43.54 -4.26
N MET A 574 0.69 43.36 -3.50
CA MET A 574 1.16 42.04 -3.15
C MET A 574 0.10 41.32 -2.35
N SER A 575 -0.14 40.06 -2.71
CA SER A 575 -0.99 39.22 -1.91
C SER A 575 -0.32 39.01 -0.53
N PRO A 576 -1.09 38.83 0.57
CA PRO A 576 -0.53 38.69 1.92
C PRO A 576 0.59 37.63 2.03
N GLU A 577 0.57 36.63 1.15
CA GLU A 577 1.56 35.55 1.05
C GLU A 577 2.87 36.01 0.44
N ALA A 578 2.78 36.81 -0.63
CA ALA A 578 3.95 37.45 -1.17
C ALA A 578 4.58 38.37 -0.12
N GLN A 579 3.79 38.98 0.78
CA GLN A 579 4.32 39.78 1.89
C GLN A 579 5.05 38.92 2.94
N ILE A 580 4.58 37.71 3.24
CA ILE A 580 5.30 36.76 4.11
C ILE A 580 6.64 36.33 3.48
N LEU A 581 6.68 36.20 2.15
CA LEU A 581 7.85 35.73 1.39
C LEU A 581 8.82 36.86 0.95
N GLU A 582 8.37 38.11 0.87
CA GLU A 582 9.15 39.27 0.42
C GLU A 582 9.94 39.93 1.56
N VAL A 583 10.02 39.32 2.74
CA VAL A 583 10.96 39.77 3.76
C VAL A 583 12.38 39.56 3.19
N ASN A 584 12.89 40.62 2.54
CA ASN A 584 14.23 40.74 1.98
C ASN A 584 15.22 40.76 3.15
N ASP A 585 15.48 39.60 3.72
CA ASP A 585 16.62 39.45 4.60
C ASP A 585 17.87 39.65 3.74
N PRO A 586 18.80 40.52 4.15
CA PRO A 586 20.10 40.61 3.47
C PRO A 586 20.69 39.20 3.40
N THR A 587 21.25 38.83 2.24
CA THR A 587 21.93 37.53 2.07
C THR A 587 22.87 37.32 3.25
N PRO A 588 22.62 36.32 4.11
CA PRO A 588 23.33 36.22 5.38
C PRO A 588 24.83 36.04 5.11
N VAL A 589 25.62 36.98 5.63
CA VAL A 589 27.07 36.89 5.59
C VAL A 589 27.49 35.99 6.72
N TYR A 590 28.02 34.81 6.38
CA TYR A 590 28.48 33.88 7.40
C TYR A 590 29.62 34.46 8.22
N HIS A 591 29.44 34.46 9.54
CA HIS A 591 30.48 34.81 10.50
C HIS A 591 30.99 33.55 11.21
N PRO A 592 32.29 33.25 11.14
CA PRO A 592 32.88 32.11 11.83
C PRO A 592 32.52 32.06 13.32
N LEU A 593 32.48 30.85 13.88
CA LEU A 593 32.20 30.67 15.30
C LEU A 593 33.29 31.31 16.17
N THR A 594 32.87 32.02 17.23
CA THR A 594 33.82 32.55 18.21
C THR A 594 34.41 31.42 19.04
N ARG A 595 35.64 31.62 19.59
CA ARG A 595 36.27 30.66 20.50
C ARG A 595 35.37 30.27 21.68
N GLN A 596 34.60 31.23 22.18
CA GLN A 596 33.65 30.98 23.26
C GLN A 596 32.57 29.98 22.82
N ARG A 597 31.93 30.17 21.65
CA ARG A 597 30.92 29.24 21.13
C ARG A 597 31.48 27.84 20.89
N TRP A 598 32.72 27.75 20.41
CA TRP A 598 33.44 26.48 20.34
C TRP A 598 33.58 25.81 21.71
N MET A 599 33.97 26.55 22.74
CA MET A 599 34.03 26.02 24.11
C MET A 599 32.65 25.53 24.60
N TRP A 600 31.57 26.27 24.34
CA TRP A 600 30.21 25.83 24.70
C TRP A 600 29.78 24.56 23.97
N ALA A 601 30.04 24.47 22.66
CA ALA A 601 29.72 23.30 21.86
C ALA A 601 30.47 22.06 22.37
N THR A 602 31.78 22.19 22.57
CA THR A 602 32.61 21.10 23.09
C THR A 602 32.23 20.72 24.52
N ALA A 603 31.93 21.70 25.39
CA ALA A 603 31.49 21.42 26.76
C ALA A 603 30.14 20.68 26.78
N ALA A 604 29.18 21.07 25.93
CA ALA A 604 27.89 20.38 25.83
C ALA A 604 28.06 18.91 25.39
N VAL A 605 28.89 18.66 24.38
CA VAL A 605 29.22 17.29 23.95
C VAL A 605 29.97 16.52 25.03
N ALA A 606 30.93 17.16 25.73
CA ALA A 606 31.65 16.53 26.83
C ALA A 606 30.73 16.14 28.00
N ILE A 607 29.73 16.96 28.33
CA ILE A 607 28.68 16.62 29.30
C ILE A 607 27.85 15.44 28.79
N GLY A 608 27.46 15.46 27.51
CA GLY A 608 26.78 14.33 26.87
C GLY A 608 27.56 13.02 26.97
N CYS A 609 28.90 13.09 26.87
CA CYS A 609 29.78 11.93 26.98
C CYS A 609 29.94 11.38 28.40
N VAL A 610 29.44 12.04 29.45
CA VAL A 610 29.54 11.54 30.83
C VAL A 610 28.92 10.15 30.98
N VAL A 611 27.89 9.83 30.19
CA VAL A 611 27.25 8.51 30.19
C VAL A 611 28.18 7.35 29.84
N PHE A 612 29.25 7.59 29.06
CA PHE A 612 30.25 6.57 28.75
C PHE A 612 31.10 6.17 29.97
N PHE A 613 31.10 6.99 31.03
CA PHE A 613 31.79 6.71 32.30
C PHE A 613 30.85 6.15 33.38
N THR A 614 29.62 5.79 33.02
CA THR A 614 28.66 5.18 33.97
C THR A 614 28.70 3.66 33.88
N ASP A 615 28.67 2.99 35.04
CA ASP A 615 28.76 1.53 35.15
C ASP A 615 27.45 0.80 34.78
N ARG A 616 26.34 1.53 34.58
CA ARG A 616 25.05 0.95 34.19
C ARG A 616 24.98 0.73 32.68
N HIS A 617 25.59 -0.36 32.22
CA HIS A 617 25.36 -0.92 30.89
C HIS A 617 24.45 -2.14 31.04
N PRO A 618 23.17 -2.10 30.60
CA PRO A 618 22.38 -3.32 30.56
C PRO A 618 23.07 -4.34 29.65
N ALA A 619 23.10 -5.61 30.05
CA ALA A 619 23.65 -6.71 29.28
C ALA A 619 22.66 -7.09 28.15
N LEU A 620 22.51 -6.19 27.17
CA LEU A 620 21.72 -6.46 25.99
C LEU A 620 22.48 -7.48 25.11
N PRO A 621 21.78 -8.44 24.47
CA PRO A 621 22.40 -9.33 23.51
C PRO A 621 23.13 -8.56 22.41
N GLU A 622 24.43 -8.81 22.27
CA GLU A 622 25.22 -8.23 21.19
C GLU A 622 25.06 -9.07 19.92
N LEU A 623 25.01 -8.39 18.77
CA LEU A 623 25.05 -9.04 17.47
C LEU A 623 26.48 -8.99 16.95
N ASP A 624 27.07 -10.18 16.81
CA ASP A 624 28.35 -10.35 16.15
C ASP A 624 28.17 -11.19 14.88
N ILE A 625 28.54 -10.61 13.74
CA ILE A 625 28.50 -11.25 12.44
C ILE A 625 29.92 -11.64 12.06
N THR A 626 30.21 -12.94 12.05
CA THR A 626 31.55 -13.48 11.77
C THR A 626 31.78 -13.77 10.29
N PHE A 627 30.71 -13.94 9.49
CA PHE A 627 30.77 -14.26 8.06
C PHE A 627 29.79 -13.45 7.21
N THR A 628 30.08 -13.38 5.92
CA THR A 628 29.40 -12.61 4.88
C THR A 628 28.27 -13.39 4.20
N ALA A 629 27.46 -12.71 3.39
CA ALA A 629 26.40 -13.33 2.59
C ALA A 629 26.94 -14.45 1.66
N ASP A 630 28.06 -14.22 0.98
CA ASP A 630 28.68 -15.21 0.07
C ASP A 630 29.18 -16.45 0.83
N GLU A 631 29.71 -16.24 2.04
CA GLU A 631 30.12 -17.34 2.93
C GLU A 631 28.89 -18.10 3.45
N ALA A 632 27.80 -17.41 3.78
CA ALA A 632 26.54 -18.03 4.15
C ALA A 632 26.00 -18.92 3.02
N GLU A 633 26.03 -18.42 1.79
CA GLU A 633 25.63 -19.19 0.60
C GLU A 633 26.53 -20.41 0.40
N SER A 634 27.84 -20.28 0.59
CA SER A 634 28.78 -21.39 0.47
C SER A 634 28.52 -22.49 1.51
N VAL A 635 28.24 -22.11 2.76
CA VAL A 635 27.85 -23.03 3.84
C VAL A 635 26.53 -23.73 3.50
N ALA A 636 25.56 -22.98 2.99
CA ALA A 636 24.27 -23.47 2.57
C ALA A 636 24.36 -24.52 1.45
N VAL A 637 25.14 -24.21 0.41
CA VAL A 637 25.39 -25.10 -0.73
C VAL A 637 26.07 -26.39 -0.26
N ALA A 638 27.04 -26.29 0.63
CA ALA A 638 27.73 -27.47 1.18
C ALA A 638 26.78 -28.36 1.99
N TRP A 639 25.92 -27.76 2.83
CA TRP A 639 24.91 -28.49 3.59
C TRP A 639 23.92 -29.23 2.65
N MET A 640 23.41 -28.55 1.63
CA MET A 640 22.49 -29.15 0.66
C MET A 640 23.12 -30.32 -0.10
N GLN A 641 24.41 -30.23 -0.45
CA GLN A 641 25.14 -31.32 -1.11
C GLN A 641 25.34 -32.53 -0.18
N ASP A 642 25.56 -32.30 1.11
CA ASP A 642 25.68 -33.36 2.13
C ASP A 642 24.36 -34.11 2.33
N GLN A 643 23.23 -33.39 2.22
CA GLN A 643 21.89 -33.98 2.20
C GLN A 643 21.53 -34.66 0.87
N GLY A 644 22.45 -34.69 -0.10
CA GLY A 644 22.24 -35.34 -1.40
C GLY A 644 21.37 -34.55 -2.39
N VAL A 645 21.11 -33.26 -2.14
CA VAL A 645 20.30 -32.41 -3.00
C VAL A 645 21.13 -31.88 -4.17
N GLU A 646 20.60 -31.94 -5.40
CA GLU A 646 21.27 -31.40 -6.59
C GLU A 646 21.19 -29.86 -6.61
N VAL A 647 22.14 -29.19 -5.96
CA VAL A 647 22.12 -27.72 -5.79
C VAL A 647 22.17 -26.94 -7.11
N LYS A 648 22.72 -27.54 -8.18
CA LYS A 648 22.87 -26.85 -9.48
C LYS A 648 21.56 -26.50 -10.17
N ARG A 649 20.43 -27.12 -9.79
CA ARG A 649 19.11 -26.77 -10.31
C ARG A 649 18.60 -25.43 -9.78
N TYR A 650 19.06 -25.04 -8.58
CA TYR A 650 18.53 -23.88 -7.88
C TYR A 650 19.29 -22.59 -8.16
N SER A 651 18.53 -21.50 -8.20
CA SER A 651 19.03 -20.15 -7.97
C SER A 651 19.07 -19.87 -6.47
N THR A 652 20.05 -19.08 -6.04
CA THR A 652 20.32 -18.78 -4.63
C THR A 652 20.22 -17.30 -4.33
N VAL A 653 19.78 -16.97 -3.12
CA VAL A 653 19.88 -15.61 -2.57
C VAL A 653 20.10 -15.66 -1.06
N ALA A 654 21.18 -15.00 -0.61
CA ALA A 654 21.53 -14.86 0.81
C ALA A 654 21.11 -13.49 1.34
N TYR A 655 20.46 -13.45 2.51
CA TYR A 655 20.02 -12.21 3.14
C TYR A 655 20.02 -12.28 4.67
N ALA A 656 20.24 -11.13 5.32
CA ALA A 656 20.21 -11.02 6.78
C ALA A 656 18.79 -10.68 7.26
N LYS A 657 18.33 -11.34 8.32
CA LYS A 657 16.98 -11.14 8.88
C LYS A 657 17.03 -10.97 10.40
N ALA A 658 16.35 -9.95 10.90
CA ALA A 658 16.18 -9.74 12.35
C ALA A 658 15.15 -10.73 12.91
N GLN A 659 15.41 -11.21 14.12
CA GLN A 659 14.57 -12.17 14.85
C GLN A 659 14.11 -11.61 16.21
N TRP A 660 14.33 -10.31 16.45
CA TRP A 660 13.93 -9.65 17.69
C TRP A 660 12.43 -9.43 17.77
N ASP A 661 11.80 -10.05 18.78
CA ASP A 661 10.39 -9.84 19.10
C ASP A 661 10.25 -8.79 20.22
N LEU A 662 9.89 -7.57 19.82
CA LEU A 662 9.73 -6.45 20.76
C LEU A 662 8.60 -6.70 21.77
N GLN A 663 7.50 -7.35 21.36
CA GLN A 663 6.38 -7.59 22.27
C GLN A 663 6.74 -8.61 23.34
N ALA A 664 7.44 -9.67 22.96
CA ALA A 664 7.89 -10.67 23.92
C ALA A 664 8.90 -10.10 24.92
N VAL A 665 9.80 -9.23 24.46
CA VAL A 665 10.74 -8.54 25.35
C VAL A 665 10.02 -7.60 26.31
N ASP A 666 9.10 -6.77 25.81
CA ASP A 666 8.32 -5.85 26.63
C ASP A 666 7.52 -6.60 27.71
N TYR A 667 6.78 -7.66 27.35
CA TYR A 667 6.01 -8.48 28.30
C TYR A 667 6.88 -9.00 29.45
N ARG A 668 8.06 -9.53 29.10
CA ARG A 668 8.97 -10.17 30.04
C ARG A 668 9.69 -9.15 30.91
N ALA A 669 10.06 -7.99 30.36
CA ALA A 669 10.69 -6.91 31.10
C ALA A 669 9.76 -6.31 32.15
N GLU A 670 8.45 -6.21 31.88
CA GLU A 670 7.46 -5.79 32.89
C GLU A 670 7.38 -6.70 34.13
N ARG A 671 7.83 -7.96 34.03
CA ARG A 671 7.57 -9.03 35.02
C ARG A 671 8.82 -9.62 35.66
N ALA A 672 9.99 -9.36 35.09
CA ALA A 672 11.25 -9.88 35.59
C ALA A 672 12.38 -8.88 35.38
N ASP A 673 13.49 -9.11 36.09
CA ASP A 673 14.70 -8.35 35.85
C ASP A 673 15.16 -8.50 34.39
N LEU A 674 15.75 -7.43 33.83
CA LEU A 674 16.13 -7.36 32.42
C LEU A 674 16.98 -8.55 31.94
N THR A 675 17.84 -9.09 32.80
CA THR A 675 18.65 -10.28 32.50
C THR A 675 17.79 -11.52 32.23
N ASP A 676 16.77 -11.76 33.07
CA ASP A 676 15.88 -12.91 32.93
C ASP A 676 14.88 -12.70 31.77
N ALA A 677 14.44 -11.45 31.59
CA ALA A 677 13.60 -11.06 30.47
C ALA A 677 14.27 -11.36 29.13
N LEU A 678 15.57 -11.08 29.02
CA LEU A 678 16.36 -11.27 27.81
C LEU A 678 17.00 -12.66 27.69
N ALA A 679 16.91 -13.52 28.71
CA ALA A 679 17.58 -14.82 28.75
C ALA A 679 17.35 -15.73 27.52
N PRO A 680 16.16 -15.76 26.87
CA PRO A 680 15.97 -16.54 25.65
C PRO A 680 16.71 -15.97 24.43
N PHE A 681 16.91 -14.66 24.37
CA PHE A 681 17.45 -13.95 23.20
C PHE A 681 18.98 -14.01 23.19
N GLY A 682 19.56 -14.54 22.10
CA GLY A 682 20.99 -14.82 21.97
C GLY A 682 21.42 -16.18 22.52
N ALA A 683 20.51 -16.93 23.15
CA ALA A 683 20.76 -18.30 23.62
C ALA A 683 19.90 -19.32 22.84
N GLU A 684 18.58 -19.29 23.07
CA GLU A 684 17.62 -20.20 22.40
C GLU A 684 17.03 -19.58 21.14
N LEU A 685 16.80 -18.26 21.16
CA LEU A 685 16.28 -17.46 20.07
C LEU A 685 17.39 -16.62 19.49
N ALA A 686 17.61 -16.73 18.19
CA ALA A 686 18.53 -15.84 17.49
C ALA A 686 18.03 -14.38 17.60
N THR A 687 18.95 -13.42 17.67
CA THR A 687 18.61 -11.99 17.52
C THR A 687 18.59 -11.56 16.05
N ALA A 688 19.41 -12.22 15.23
CA ALA A 688 19.44 -12.13 13.78
C ALA A 688 19.97 -13.45 13.18
N VAL A 689 19.67 -13.69 11.91
CA VAL A 689 20.15 -14.86 11.15
C VAL A 689 20.58 -14.46 9.74
N TRP A 690 21.52 -15.22 9.18
CA TRP A 690 21.72 -15.29 7.73
C TRP A 690 20.78 -16.34 7.15
N SER A 691 19.93 -15.97 6.20
CA SER A 691 19.05 -16.91 5.49
C SER A 691 19.48 -17.04 4.03
N VAL A 692 19.51 -18.26 3.51
CA VAL A 692 19.79 -18.56 2.11
C VAL A 692 18.59 -19.29 1.54
N ARG A 693 17.95 -18.67 0.54
CA ARG A 693 16.82 -19.25 -0.20
C ARG A 693 17.34 -19.88 -1.49
N PHE A 694 16.91 -21.10 -1.77
CA PHE A 694 17.13 -21.88 -2.99
C PHE A 694 15.78 -22.03 -3.68
N PHE A 695 15.68 -21.62 -4.93
CA PHE A 695 14.43 -21.67 -5.68
C PHE A 695 14.71 -21.90 -7.17
N GLU A 696 13.73 -22.45 -7.88
CA GLU A 696 13.78 -22.62 -9.33
C GLU A 696 12.57 -21.90 -9.97
N PRO A 697 12.77 -21.00 -10.94
CA PRO A 697 11.67 -20.33 -11.63
C PRO A 697 10.69 -21.33 -12.27
N GLY A 698 9.41 -21.24 -11.93
CA GLY A 698 8.35 -22.13 -12.39
C GLY A 698 8.09 -23.33 -11.47
N GLU A 699 8.93 -23.56 -10.46
CA GLU A 699 8.82 -24.70 -9.55
C GLU A 699 8.48 -24.23 -8.14
N LYS A 700 7.51 -24.89 -7.49
CA LYS A 700 7.08 -24.56 -6.12
C LYS A 700 8.04 -25.08 -5.05
N GLU A 701 8.86 -26.07 -5.39
CA GLU A 701 9.84 -26.62 -4.47
C GLU A 701 10.93 -25.59 -4.14
N GLU A 702 11.05 -25.22 -2.87
CA GLU A 702 12.02 -24.24 -2.41
C GLU A 702 12.62 -24.61 -1.06
N TRP A 703 13.88 -24.24 -0.85
CA TRP A 703 14.55 -24.37 0.45
C TRP A 703 14.90 -23.00 0.99
N THR A 704 14.63 -22.74 2.26
CA THR A 704 15.19 -21.61 3.00
C THR A 704 15.88 -22.14 4.24
N LEU A 705 17.18 -21.95 4.28
CA LEU A 705 18.02 -22.37 5.38
C LEU A 705 18.51 -21.13 6.13
N SER A 706 18.48 -21.14 7.45
CA SER A 706 18.94 -20.02 8.27
C SER A 706 20.05 -20.44 9.23
N TRP A 707 21.09 -19.62 9.37
CA TRP A 707 22.23 -19.84 10.26
C TRP A 707 22.42 -18.71 11.26
N LEU A 708 22.96 -19.08 12.41
CA LEU A 708 23.44 -18.11 13.40
C LEU A 708 24.65 -17.36 12.84
N PRO A 709 24.66 -16.01 12.91
CA PRO A 709 25.71 -15.19 12.33
C PRO A 709 27.05 -15.26 13.08
N GLN A 710 27.07 -15.81 14.31
CA GLN A 710 28.26 -15.90 15.15
C GLN A 710 29.16 -17.10 14.79
N ASP A 711 28.58 -18.25 14.47
CA ASP A 711 29.32 -19.51 14.44
C ASP A 711 28.91 -20.47 13.31
N THR A 712 28.08 -20.03 12.36
CA THR A 712 27.53 -20.85 11.26
C THR A 712 26.71 -22.06 11.71
N SER A 713 26.23 -22.08 12.95
CA SER A 713 25.31 -23.13 13.42
C SER A 713 23.97 -23.01 12.69
N LEU A 714 23.43 -24.14 12.23
CA LEU A 714 22.12 -24.19 11.57
C LEU A 714 21.02 -23.83 12.57
N TYR A 715 20.25 -22.81 12.25
CA TYR A 715 19.15 -22.31 13.07
C TYR A 715 17.81 -22.86 12.59
N ARG A 716 17.50 -22.75 11.30
CA ARG A 716 16.20 -23.18 10.75
C ARG A 716 16.37 -23.85 9.40
N VAL A 717 15.59 -24.90 9.18
CA VAL A 717 15.37 -25.51 7.88
C VAL A 717 13.92 -25.26 7.52
N GLN A 718 13.69 -24.74 6.32
CA GLN A 718 12.37 -24.63 5.72
C GLN A 718 12.45 -25.20 4.30
N HIS A 719 11.63 -26.20 3.99
CA HIS A 719 11.49 -26.85 2.69
C HIS A 719 10.02 -26.79 2.31
N VAL A 720 9.72 -26.01 1.29
CA VAL A 720 8.39 -25.90 0.71
C VAL A 720 8.31 -26.91 -0.43
N LEU A 721 7.26 -27.73 -0.43
CA LEU A 721 7.01 -28.77 -1.42
C LEU A 721 5.63 -28.54 -2.05
N PRO A 722 5.44 -28.84 -3.35
CA PRO A 722 4.12 -28.79 -3.96
C PRO A 722 3.18 -29.83 -3.32
N GLU A 723 1.87 -29.58 -3.36
CA GLU A 723 0.85 -30.47 -2.75
C GLU A 723 0.89 -31.91 -3.29
N ASP A 724 1.28 -32.11 -4.55
CA ASP A 724 1.35 -33.41 -5.22
C ASP A 724 2.70 -34.13 -5.04
N ALA A 725 3.69 -33.51 -4.38
CA ALA A 725 5.00 -34.12 -4.20
C ALA A 725 4.89 -35.48 -3.47
N ALA A 726 5.69 -36.44 -3.92
CA ALA A 726 5.76 -37.76 -3.31
C ALA A 726 6.25 -37.68 -1.85
N GLY A 727 5.72 -38.55 -1.00
CA GLY A 727 6.15 -38.71 0.38
C GLY A 727 5.43 -39.87 1.05
N ALA A 728 5.81 -40.21 2.28
CA ALA A 728 5.11 -41.26 3.00
C ALA A 728 3.74 -40.81 3.54
N ASP A 729 2.80 -41.75 3.70
CA ASP A 729 1.58 -41.57 4.48
C ASP A 729 1.81 -42.09 5.90
N LEU A 730 2.55 -41.31 6.70
CA LEU A 730 2.95 -41.71 8.04
C LEU A 730 1.81 -41.57 9.05
N THR A 731 1.82 -42.44 10.06
CA THR A 731 1.02 -42.24 11.27
C THR A 731 1.57 -41.08 12.10
N GLU A 732 0.74 -40.50 12.97
CA GLU A 732 1.16 -39.42 13.88
C GLU A 732 2.40 -39.82 14.71
N GLN A 733 2.46 -41.08 15.18
CA GLN A 733 3.57 -41.57 16.01
C GLN A 733 4.88 -41.67 15.23
N GLU A 734 4.82 -42.09 13.96
CA GLU A 734 6.00 -42.16 13.08
C GLU A 734 6.49 -40.75 12.73
N ALA A 735 5.59 -39.83 12.36
CA ALA A 735 5.93 -38.44 12.08
C ALA A 735 6.48 -37.72 13.32
N GLN A 736 5.92 -37.98 14.50
CA GLN A 736 6.42 -37.43 15.76
C GLN A 736 7.84 -37.92 16.07
N ALA A 737 8.18 -39.18 15.77
CA ALA A 737 9.53 -39.68 15.94
C ALA A 737 10.54 -38.93 15.07
N ILE A 738 10.15 -38.60 13.83
CA ILE A 738 10.96 -37.79 12.91
C ILE A 738 11.12 -36.37 13.46
N ALA A 739 10.03 -35.74 13.91
CA ALA A 739 10.06 -34.40 14.49
C ALA A 739 10.95 -34.32 15.74
N HIS A 740 10.87 -35.31 16.63
CA HIS A 740 11.75 -35.40 17.80
C HIS A 740 13.22 -35.52 17.40
N GLN A 741 13.54 -36.36 16.41
CA GLN A 741 14.91 -36.50 15.92
C GLN A 741 15.42 -35.18 15.35
N ALA A 742 14.59 -34.47 14.58
CA ALA A 742 14.95 -33.19 13.99
C ALA A 742 15.20 -32.09 15.03
N LEU A 743 14.42 -32.07 16.13
CA LEU A 743 14.68 -31.20 17.27
C LEU A 743 16.03 -31.53 17.92
N ILE A 744 16.33 -32.83 18.12
CA ILE A 744 17.62 -33.29 18.69
C ILE A 744 18.79 -32.88 17.80
N ASP A 745 18.65 -32.99 16.47
CA ASP A 745 19.68 -32.62 15.51
C ASP A 745 19.98 -31.10 15.54
N LEU A 746 18.99 -30.28 15.92
CA LEU A 746 19.15 -28.85 16.19
C LEU A 746 19.55 -28.53 17.65
N GLY A 747 19.90 -29.55 18.44
CA GLY A 747 20.34 -29.40 19.83
C GLY A 747 19.22 -29.14 20.84
N ILE A 748 17.97 -29.38 20.47
CA ILE A 748 16.79 -29.20 21.33
C ILE A 748 16.36 -30.58 21.84
N ASP A 749 16.29 -30.74 23.16
CA ASP A 749 15.81 -31.99 23.75
C ASP A 749 14.28 -31.97 23.91
N PRO A 750 13.52 -32.73 23.09
CA PRO A 750 12.06 -32.73 23.13
C PRO A 750 11.49 -33.34 24.43
N SER A 751 12.29 -34.10 25.20
CA SER A 751 11.82 -34.72 26.45
C SER A 751 11.54 -33.72 27.57
N PHE A 752 12.09 -32.51 27.47
CA PHE A 752 11.82 -31.40 28.40
C PHE A 752 10.71 -30.46 27.93
N LEU A 753 10.02 -30.79 26.83
CA LEU A 753 8.96 -29.98 26.27
C LEU A 753 7.60 -30.66 26.42
N GLU A 754 6.55 -29.85 26.50
CA GLU A 754 5.18 -30.32 26.54
C GLU A 754 4.54 -30.10 25.16
N ARG A 755 3.97 -31.16 24.57
CA ARG A 755 3.25 -31.04 23.29
C ARG A 755 1.93 -30.30 23.50
N LYS A 756 1.67 -29.29 22.68
CA LYS A 756 0.44 -28.48 22.72
C LYS A 756 -0.44 -28.70 21.49
N ASP A 757 0.14 -28.62 20.30
CA ASP A 757 -0.67 -28.74 19.08
C ASP A 757 -0.19 -29.92 18.24
N VAL A 758 -1.15 -30.58 17.59
CA VAL A 758 -0.90 -31.64 16.61
C VAL A 758 -1.94 -31.56 15.52
N SER A 759 -1.53 -31.60 14.25
CA SER A 759 -2.46 -31.69 13.13
C SER A 759 -1.86 -32.46 11.98
N SER A 760 -2.71 -32.99 11.10
CA SER A 760 -2.30 -33.69 9.90
C SER A 760 -3.28 -33.47 8.76
N GLU A 761 -2.74 -33.41 7.54
CA GLU A 761 -3.52 -33.30 6.30
C GLU A 761 -3.12 -34.42 5.34
N LYS A 762 -4.11 -35.17 4.84
CA LYS A 762 -3.89 -36.15 3.78
C LYS A 762 -3.89 -35.45 2.43
N LEU A 763 -2.73 -35.40 1.80
CA LEU A 763 -2.54 -35.00 0.41
C LEU A 763 -2.63 -36.23 -0.51
N GLU A 764 -2.58 -36.01 -1.82
CA GLU A 764 -2.70 -37.07 -2.82
C GLU A 764 -1.62 -38.15 -2.64
N ASN A 765 -0.37 -37.71 -2.59
CA ASN A 765 0.79 -38.61 -2.60
C ASN A 765 1.50 -38.74 -1.24
N ARG A 766 1.07 -38.03 -0.20
CA ARG A 766 1.68 -38.04 1.15
C ARG A 766 0.72 -37.59 2.25
N ARG A 767 1.15 -37.64 3.51
CA ARG A 767 0.47 -36.98 4.63
C ARG A 767 1.43 -36.07 5.36
N ASP A 768 1.02 -34.82 5.53
CA ASP A 768 1.82 -33.82 6.23
C ASP A 768 1.32 -33.69 7.67
N HIS A 769 2.23 -33.46 8.61
CA HIS A 769 1.98 -33.35 10.04
C HIS A 769 2.61 -32.08 10.62
N TRP A 770 1.88 -31.38 11.48
CA TRP A 770 2.37 -30.22 12.23
C TRP A 770 2.28 -30.50 13.71
N PHE A 771 3.35 -30.18 14.43
CA PHE A 771 3.44 -30.33 15.87
C PHE A 771 3.91 -29.02 16.50
N ALA A 772 3.36 -28.67 17.66
CA ALA A 772 3.87 -27.58 18.47
C ALA A 772 4.19 -28.05 19.89
N TRP A 773 5.37 -27.67 20.38
CA TRP A 773 5.80 -27.92 21.75
C TRP A 773 6.11 -26.62 22.49
N GLU A 774 5.84 -26.60 23.79
CA GLU A 774 6.11 -25.46 24.66
C GLU A 774 6.95 -25.88 25.86
N THR A 775 7.69 -24.93 26.44
CA THR A 775 8.39 -25.15 27.71
C THR A 775 7.39 -25.37 28.87
N PRO A 776 7.56 -26.43 29.69
CA PRO A 776 6.64 -26.78 30.77
C PRO A 776 6.68 -25.78 31.92
N GLU A 777 5.73 -25.92 32.84
CA GLU A 777 5.72 -25.18 34.11
C GLU A 777 7.01 -25.38 34.91
N GLY A 778 7.50 -24.29 35.52
CA GLY A 778 8.73 -24.30 36.31
C GLY A 778 10.03 -24.25 35.49
N ASN A 779 9.99 -24.23 34.16
CA ASN A 779 11.17 -24.00 33.33
C ASN A 779 11.71 -22.56 33.53
N ARG A 780 13.02 -22.41 33.74
CA ARG A 780 13.69 -21.10 33.95
C ARG A 780 13.49 -20.10 32.80
N LEU A 781 13.20 -20.57 31.59
CA LEU A 781 12.99 -19.72 30.42
C LEU A 781 11.57 -19.15 30.35
N ARG A 782 10.64 -19.72 31.12
CA ARG A 782 9.27 -19.25 31.24
C ARG A 782 9.20 -18.13 32.27
N ILE A 783 8.56 -17.02 31.89
CA ILE A 783 8.22 -15.92 32.80
C ILE A 783 6.71 -15.80 32.79
N GLU A 784 6.09 -16.18 33.90
CA GLU A 784 4.62 -16.32 34.01
C GLU A 784 4.05 -17.14 32.85
N GLU A 785 3.37 -16.53 31.91
CA GLU A 785 2.74 -17.17 30.76
C GLU A 785 3.49 -16.97 29.43
N SER A 786 4.64 -16.30 29.44
CA SER A 786 5.55 -16.26 28.28
C SER A 786 6.23 -17.62 28.11
N ARG A 787 5.87 -18.35 27.05
CA ARG A 787 6.35 -19.71 26.80
C ARG A 787 7.19 -19.75 25.53
N LEU A 788 8.34 -20.43 25.59
CA LEU A 788 9.12 -20.70 24.39
C LEU A 788 8.45 -21.85 23.64
N ARG A 789 8.16 -21.62 22.35
CA ARG A 789 7.40 -22.51 21.48
C ARG A 789 8.23 -22.96 20.28
N TYR A 790 8.10 -24.24 19.95
CA TYR A 790 8.75 -24.90 18.83
C TYR A 790 7.67 -25.51 17.93
N ASP A 791 7.52 -24.97 16.72
CA ASP A 791 6.60 -25.50 15.71
C ASP A 791 7.41 -26.31 14.68
N VAL A 792 7.02 -27.56 14.44
CA VAL A 792 7.68 -28.46 13.48
C VAL A 792 6.66 -28.95 12.46
N HIS A 793 7.01 -28.82 11.19
CA HIS A 793 6.25 -29.34 10.06
C HIS A 793 7.01 -30.51 9.43
N ILE A 794 6.35 -31.65 9.29
CA ILE A 794 6.83 -32.85 8.60
C ILE A 794 6.01 -33.04 7.34
N ALA A 795 6.64 -33.02 6.17
CA ALA A 795 5.99 -33.30 4.90
C ALA A 795 6.27 -34.75 4.48
N GLY A 796 5.26 -35.62 4.58
CA GLY A 796 5.43 -37.06 4.43
C GLY A 796 6.45 -37.64 5.42
N ASP A 797 7.64 -37.98 4.94
CA ASP A 797 8.77 -38.52 5.69
C ASP A 797 9.97 -37.55 5.82
N ALA A 798 9.80 -36.29 5.43
CA ALA A 798 10.85 -35.26 5.49
C ALA A 798 10.48 -34.11 6.42
N VAL A 799 11.49 -33.47 7.03
CA VAL A 799 11.30 -32.26 7.85
C VAL A 799 11.15 -31.06 6.93
N ALA A 800 9.98 -30.44 6.94
CA ALA A 800 9.64 -29.31 6.10
C ALA A 800 9.82 -27.95 6.79
N ASP A 801 9.66 -27.83 8.11
CA ASP A 801 9.95 -26.58 8.83
C ASP A 801 10.24 -26.81 10.31
N ILE A 802 11.13 -26.02 10.89
CA ILE A 802 11.31 -25.92 12.35
C ILE A 802 11.41 -24.44 12.75
N HIS A 803 10.41 -23.95 13.46
CA HIS A 803 10.30 -22.56 13.88
C HIS A 803 10.35 -22.43 15.40
N ARG A 804 11.05 -21.39 15.90
CA ARG A 804 11.14 -21.04 17.33
C ARG A 804 10.49 -19.68 17.54
N SER A 805 9.61 -19.55 18.54
CA SER A 805 8.91 -18.32 18.86
C SER A 805 8.61 -18.21 20.36
N ILE A 806 8.16 -17.04 20.82
CA ILE A 806 7.61 -16.87 22.17
C ILE A 806 6.09 -16.72 22.04
N LYS A 807 5.34 -17.63 22.66
CA LYS A 807 3.90 -17.50 22.84
C LYS A 807 3.63 -16.58 24.03
N LEU A 808 2.85 -15.53 23.79
CA LEU A 808 2.42 -14.56 24.80
C LEU A 808 0.95 -14.74 25.15
N PRO A 809 0.51 -14.28 26.34
CA PRO A 809 -0.89 -14.27 26.72
C PRO A 809 -1.72 -13.45 25.74
N GLU A 810 -2.84 -14.01 25.32
CA GLU A 810 -3.76 -13.32 24.42
C GLU A 810 -4.35 -12.07 25.08
N GLU A 811 -4.72 -12.15 26.36
CA GLU A 811 -5.31 -11.02 27.10
C GLU A 811 -4.36 -9.82 27.10
N TRP A 812 -3.10 -10.01 27.49
CA TRP A 812 -2.09 -8.95 27.47
C TRP A 812 -1.87 -8.36 26.05
N LEU A 813 -1.84 -9.21 25.02
CA LEU A 813 -1.72 -8.75 23.63
C LEU A 813 -2.94 -7.94 23.17
N ARG A 814 -4.13 -8.24 23.70
CA ARG A 814 -5.36 -7.50 23.42
C ARG A 814 -5.39 -6.16 24.16
N GLU A 815 -5.08 -6.14 25.46
CA GLU A 815 -4.96 -4.91 26.24
C GLU A 815 -3.97 -3.92 25.61
N ARG A 816 -2.83 -4.41 25.11
CA ARG A 816 -1.86 -3.55 24.41
C ARG A 816 -2.30 -3.13 23.01
N ARG A 817 -3.10 -3.92 22.30
CA ARG A 817 -3.64 -3.48 21.00
C ARG A 817 -4.91 -2.65 21.14
N GLU A 818 -5.41 -2.47 22.36
CA GLU A 818 -6.63 -1.72 22.62
C GLU A 818 -6.56 -0.30 22.06
N SER A 819 -7.53 0.00 21.19
CA SER A 819 -7.69 1.29 20.54
C SER A 819 -8.94 2.00 21.05
N THR A 820 -8.72 3.13 21.73
CA THR A 820 -9.77 4.01 22.26
C THR A 820 -9.88 5.29 21.45
N LEU A 821 -11.05 5.95 21.52
CA LEU A 821 -11.28 7.24 20.87
C LEU A 821 -10.18 8.26 21.18
N TRP A 822 -9.72 8.31 22.42
CA TRP A 822 -8.69 9.24 22.86
C TRP A 822 -7.33 8.94 22.22
N ARG A 823 -6.89 7.67 22.22
CA ARG A 823 -5.64 7.26 21.56
C ARG A 823 -5.67 7.55 20.07
N THR A 824 -6.78 7.24 19.41
CA THR A 824 -6.99 7.55 17.99
C THR A 824 -6.93 9.05 17.75
N ALA A 825 -7.64 9.86 18.53
CA ALA A 825 -7.59 11.32 18.41
C ALA A 825 -6.16 11.88 18.58
N LEU A 826 -5.41 11.38 19.57
CA LEU A 826 -4.01 11.77 19.77
C LEU A 826 -3.13 11.38 18.58
N SER A 827 -3.33 10.19 18.00
CA SER A 827 -2.56 9.74 16.83
C SER A 827 -2.81 10.60 15.58
N TRP A 828 -4.00 11.18 15.45
CA TRP A 828 -4.38 12.03 14.32
C TRP A 828 -3.90 13.48 14.42
N ILE A 829 -3.66 14.02 15.61
CA ILE A 829 -3.17 15.41 15.77
C ILE A 829 -1.84 15.63 15.00
N PRO A 830 -0.81 14.77 15.12
CA PRO A 830 0.41 14.88 14.33
C PRO A 830 0.16 14.75 12.82
N ARG A 831 -0.64 13.78 12.39
CA ARG A 831 -0.95 13.54 10.97
C ARG A 831 -1.67 14.73 10.33
N ALA A 832 -2.69 15.26 11.01
CA ALA A 832 -3.42 16.45 10.58
C ALA A 832 -2.51 17.69 10.55
N SER A 833 -1.63 17.85 11.54
CA SER A 833 -0.66 18.95 11.57
C SER A 833 0.29 18.90 10.36
N ILE A 834 0.79 17.71 10.01
CA ILE A 834 1.62 17.50 8.82
C ILE A 834 0.83 17.81 7.54
N ALA A 835 -0.41 17.33 7.42
CA ALA A 835 -1.27 17.60 6.26
C ALA A 835 -1.53 19.10 6.07
N ILE A 836 -1.82 19.84 7.14
CA ILE A 836 -1.99 21.30 7.12
C ILE A 836 -0.69 21.98 6.66
N VAL A 837 0.45 21.55 7.18
CA VAL A 837 1.77 22.06 6.78
C VAL A 837 2.02 21.82 5.28
N VAL A 838 1.74 20.62 4.77
CA VAL A 838 1.91 20.26 3.36
C VAL A 838 1.01 21.09 2.45
N LEU A 839 -0.28 21.24 2.80
CA LEU A 839 -1.22 22.05 2.03
C LEU A 839 -0.80 23.53 1.98
N HIS A 840 -0.36 24.09 3.12
CA HIS A 840 0.14 25.46 3.17
C HIS A 840 1.45 25.61 2.39
N MET A 841 2.35 24.62 2.42
CA MET A 841 3.57 24.61 1.61
C MET A 841 3.28 24.54 0.11
N LEU A 842 2.32 23.71 -0.31
CA LEU A 842 1.86 23.66 -1.71
C LEU A 842 1.32 25.01 -2.16
N TRP A 843 0.54 25.67 -1.32
CA TRP A 843 0.01 27.00 -1.58
C TRP A 843 1.11 28.08 -1.70
N LEU A 844 2.10 28.09 -0.79
CA LEU A 844 3.26 28.99 -0.89
C LEU A 844 4.13 28.72 -2.12
N LEU A 845 4.32 27.44 -2.48
CA LEU A 845 5.03 27.05 -3.69
C LEU A 845 4.33 27.62 -4.93
N ILE A 846 3.00 27.46 -5.03
CA ILE A 846 2.21 28.04 -6.11
C ILE A 846 2.36 29.56 -6.15
N GLY A 847 2.25 30.24 -4.99
CA GLY A 847 2.43 31.68 -4.87
C GLY A 847 3.78 32.15 -5.40
N THR A 848 4.86 31.45 -5.06
CA THR A 848 6.22 31.80 -5.48
C THR A 848 6.49 31.45 -6.95
N ILE A 849 5.89 30.38 -7.47
CA ILE A 849 5.99 30.08 -8.90
C ILE A 849 5.39 31.23 -9.72
N ARG A 850 4.29 31.84 -9.27
CA ARG A 850 3.66 32.99 -9.95
C ARG A 850 4.53 34.25 -9.96
N THR A 851 5.43 34.44 -9.01
CA THR A 851 6.34 35.61 -8.98
C THR A 851 7.56 35.41 -9.88
N GLY A 852 7.83 34.18 -10.31
CA GLY A 852 8.94 33.87 -11.22
C GLY A 852 10.33 33.90 -10.58
N THR A 853 10.42 34.02 -9.24
CA THR A 853 11.69 34.17 -8.51
C THR A 853 12.52 32.88 -8.46
N ILE A 854 11.89 31.71 -8.55
CA ILE A 854 12.57 30.41 -8.45
C ILE A 854 13.43 30.12 -9.70
N ARG A 855 14.71 29.82 -9.49
CA ARG A 855 15.64 29.32 -10.53
C ARG A 855 15.63 27.80 -10.57
N TRP A 856 14.71 27.20 -11.33
CA TRP A 856 14.46 25.74 -11.37
C TRP A 856 15.64 24.85 -11.77
N GLN A 857 16.67 25.38 -12.45
CA GLN A 857 17.83 24.59 -12.87
C GLN A 857 18.50 23.86 -11.69
N ARG A 858 18.66 24.53 -10.54
CA ARG A 858 19.29 23.92 -9.36
C ARG A 858 18.39 22.91 -8.65
N PRO A 859 17.11 23.22 -8.32
CA PRO A 859 16.18 22.22 -7.79
C PRO A 859 16.08 20.96 -8.64
N ILE A 860 16.01 21.09 -9.97
CA ILE A 860 15.96 19.94 -10.89
C ILE A 860 17.28 19.15 -10.81
N LEU A 861 18.43 19.82 -10.77
CA LEU A 861 19.72 19.15 -10.59
C LEU A 861 19.78 18.38 -9.26
N PHE A 862 19.31 18.97 -8.15
CA PHE A 862 19.22 18.27 -6.85
C PHE A 862 18.31 17.05 -6.93
N GLY A 863 17.14 17.18 -7.56
CA GLY A 863 16.24 16.06 -7.79
C GLY A 863 16.88 14.96 -8.64
N ALA A 864 17.59 15.32 -9.72
CA ALA A 864 18.28 14.37 -10.59
C ALA A 864 19.44 13.65 -9.89
N VAL A 865 20.24 14.36 -9.08
CA VAL A 865 21.29 13.76 -8.25
C VAL A 865 20.70 12.80 -7.23
N GLY A 866 19.64 13.22 -6.52
CA GLY A 866 18.94 12.37 -5.56
C GLY A 866 18.30 11.14 -6.20
N ALA A 867 17.70 11.30 -7.39
CA ALA A 867 17.19 10.18 -8.18
C ALA A 867 18.31 9.23 -8.62
N GLY A 868 19.46 9.75 -9.04
CA GLY A 868 20.63 8.94 -9.37
C GLY A 868 21.16 8.16 -8.16
N CYS A 869 21.24 8.80 -6.99
CA CYS A 869 21.59 8.13 -5.73
C CYS A 869 20.59 7.02 -5.37
N PHE A 870 19.30 7.31 -5.45
CA PHE A 870 18.24 6.33 -5.23
C PHE A 870 18.36 5.15 -6.19
N LEU A 871 18.54 5.42 -7.49
CA LEU A 871 18.68 4.39 -8.51
C LEU A 871 19.89 3.51 -8.24
N VAL A 872 21.05 4.07 -7.88
CA VAL A 872 22.24 3.28 -7.58
C VAL A 872 22.02 2.39 -6.36
N VAL A 873 21.44 2.89 -5.28
CA VAL A 873 21.11 2.08 -4.08
C VAL A 873 20.12 0.98 -4.42
N PHE A 874 19.07 1.31 -5.19
CA PHE A 874 18.08 0.36 -5.63
C PHE A 874 18.70 -0.75 -6.49
N LEU A 875 19.54 -0.39 -7.47
CA LEU A 875 20.25 -1.35 -8.32
C LEU A 875 21.22 -2.22 -7.52
N ASN A 876 21.86 -1.65 -6.50
CA ASN A 876 22.76 -2.38 -5.60
C ASN A 876 22.02 -3.39 -4.72
N GLY A 877 20.76 -3.10 -4.36
CA GLY A 877 19.86 -3.97 -3.62
C GLY A 877 19.03 -4.92 -4.49
N LEU A 878 19.31 -5.04 -5.80
CA LEU A 878 18.55 -5.95 -6.68
C LEU A 878 18.44 -7.41 -6.19
N PRO A 879 19.47 -8.01 -5.56
CA PRO A 879 19.37 -9.37 -5.03
C PRO A 879 18.26 -9.51 -3.99
N ALA A 880 17.99 -8.46 -3.20
CA ALA A 880 16.94 -8.48 -2.19
C ALA A 880 15.54 -8.66 -2.78
N PHE A 881 15.30 -8.33 -4.06
CA PHE A 881 14.01 -8.63 -4.70
C PHE A 881 13.80 -10.12 -4.92
N LEU A 882 14.87 -10.91 -5.08
CA LEU A 882 14.78 -12.36 -5.23
C LEU A 882 14.37 -13.05 -3.92
N VAL A 883 14.54 -12.39 -2.77
CA VAL A 883 14.05 -12.91 -1.48
C VAL A 883 12.53 -13.12 -1.50
N PHE A 884 11.80 -12.24 -2.18
CA PHE A 884 10.34 -12.27 -2.29
C PHE A 884 9.86 -12.59 -3.71
N TYR A 885 10.73 -13.16 -4.55
CA TYR A 885 10.34 -13.57 -5.91
C TYR A 885 9.33 -14.73 -5.85
N PRO A 886 8.10 -14.55 -6.37
CA PRO A 886 7.13 -15.64 -6.49
C PRO A 886 7.53 -16.57 -7.64
N THR A 887 7.86 -17.82 -7.33
CA THR A 887 8.42 -18.80 -8.28
C THR A 887 7.47 -19.15 -9.41
N GLN A 888 6.15 -19.11 -9.20
CA GLN A 888 5.17 -19.32 -10.26
C GLN A 888 5.21 -18.24 -11.37
N ILE A 889 5.75 -17.05 -11.09
CA ILE A 889 5.89 -15.99 -12.09
C ILE A 889 7.19 -16.18 -12.86
N PRO A 890 7.21 -16.22 -14.21
CA PRO A 890 8.46 -16.35 -14.97
C PRO A 890 9.46 -15.25 -14.65
N MET A 891 10.73 -15.61 -14.42
CA MET A 891 11.80 -14.68 -14.03
C MET A 891 11.91 -13.46 -14.96
N GLY A 892 11.71 -13.65 -16.27
CA GLY A 892 11.70 -12.55 -17.25
C GLY A 892 10.58 -11.54 -17.03
N ILE A 893 9.37 -12.01 -16.67
CA ILE A 893 8.21 -11.15 -16.39
C ILE A 893 8.42 -10.41 -15.08
N PHE A 894 8.85 -11.11 -14.02
CA PHE A 894 9.21 -10.50 -12.75
C PHE A 894 10.26 -9.40 -12.92
N SER A 895 11.31 -9.67 -13.70
CA SER A 895 12.38 -8.70 -13.99
C SER A 895 11.87 -7.45 -14.72
N ILE A 896 10.92 -7.60 -15.66
CA ILE A 896 10.27 -6.47 -16.33
C ILE A 896 9.47 -5.64 -15.31
N ILE A 897 8.67 -6.30 -14.47
CA ILE A 897 7.88 -5.64 -13.43
C ILE A 897 8.79 -4.84 -12.49
N GLN A 898 9.83 -5.48 -11.94
CA GLN A 898 10.77 -4.81 -11.04
C GLN A 898 11.52 -3.67 -11.73
N GLY A 899 11.98 -3.86 -12.98
CA GLY A 899 12.64 -2.81 -13.75
C GLY A 899 11.74 -1.59 -13.98
N VAL A 900 10.46 -1.79 -14.29
CA VAL A 900 9.50 -0.69 -14.45
C VAL A 900 9.20 -0.01 -13.11
N VAL A 901 8.95 -0.77 -12.04
CA VAL A 901 8.73 -0.24 -10.69
C VAL A 901 9.92 0.60 -10.23
N THR A 902 11.14 0.14 -10.51
CA THR A 902 12.40 0.87 -10.25
C THR A 902 12.43 2.23 -10.93
N ILE A 903 12.10 2.27 -12.23
CA ILE A 903 12.08 3.50 -13.01
C ILE A 903 11.02 4.46 -12.46
N ILE A 904 9.80 3.97 -12.19
CA ILE A 904 8.72 4.79 -11.62
C ILE A 904 9.13 5.37 -10.27
N ALA A 905 9.65 4.53 -9.36
CA ALA A 905 10.09 4.96 -8.03
C ALA A 905 11.21 5.99 -8.10
N THR A 906 12.16 5.82 -9.02
CA THR A 906 13.28 6.76 -9.26
C THR A 906 12.79 8.11 -9.76
N LEU A 907 11.87 8.13 -10.74
CA LEU A 907 11.28 9.36 -11.28
C LEU A 907 10.47 10.09 -10.23
N PHE A 908 9.67 9.35 -9.46
CA PHE A 908 8.87 9.91 -8.38
C PHE A 908 9.75 10.52 -7.29
N MET A 909 10.78 9.80 -6.83
CA MET A 909 11.75 10.30 -5.85
C MET A 909 12.46 11.57 -6.37
N GLY A 910 12.89 11.57 -7.64
CA GLY A 910 13.49 12.75 -8.28
C GLY A 910 12.56 13.95 -8.33
N LEU A 911 11.28 13.74 -8.65
CA LEU A 911 10.26 14.78 -8.67
C LEU A 911 9.99 15.35 -7.27
N VAL A 912 9.86 14.50 -6.27
CA VAL A 912 9.66 14.90 -4.86
C VAL A 912 10.85 15.71 -4.36
N LEU A 913 12.07 15.28 -4.63
CA LEU A 913 13.28 16.00 -4.24
C LEU A 913 13.43 17.33 -4.98
N ALA A 914 13.11 17.38 -6.28
CA ALA A 914 13.10 18.63 -7.04
C ALA A 914 12.04 19.60 -6.54
N ALA A 915 10.83 19.12 -6.22
CA ALA A 915 9.75 19.92 -5.67
C ALA A 915 10.11 20.45 -4.28
N THR A 916 10.65 19.60 -3.41
CA THR A 916 11.11 19.99 -2.07
C THR A 916 12.26 20.99 -2.14
N ALA A 917 13.26 20.78 -3.01
CA ALA A 917 14.33 21.76 -3.21
C ALA A 917 13.82 23.08 -3.81
N GLY A 918 12.84 23.02 -4.71
CA GLY A 918 12.16 24.20 -5.26
C GLY A 918 11.38 24.97 -4.20
N LEU A 919 10.70 24.25 -3.31
CA LEU A 919 10.05 24.81 -2.13
C LEU A 919 11.09 25.44 -1.20
N CYS A 920 12.18 24.78 -0.83
CA CYS A 920 13.21 25.38 0.01
C CYS A 920 13.81 26.65 -0.62
N ALA A 921 14.04 26.65 -1.94
CA ALA A 921 14.48 27.84 -2.67
C ALA A 921 13.43 28.98 -2.65
N SER A 922 12.15 28.65 -2.51
CA SER A 922 11.06 29.63 -2.34
C SER A 922 10.98 30.19 -0.92
N LEU A 923 11.16 29.34 0.10
CA LEU A 923 11.11 29.71 1.51
C LEU A 923 12.30 30.59 1.92
N PHE A 924 13.49 30.31 1.36
CA PHE A 924 14.71 31.07 1.59
C PHE A 924 15.35 31.48 0.26
N GLN A 925 14.93 32.64 -0.25
CA GLN A 925 15.41 33.16 -1.53
C GLN A 925 16.93 33.42 -1.51
N GLY A 926 17.62 33.08 -2.59
CA GLY A 926 19.07 33.28 -2.73
C GLY A 926 19.94 32.27 -1.95
N THR A 927 19.38 31.42 -1.09
CA THR A 927 20.16 30.41 -0.33
C THR A 927 20.86 29.41 -1.23
N LEU A 928 20.24 28.99 -2.33
CA LEU A 928 20.94 28.14 -3.29
C LEU A 928 22.03 28.91 -4.06
N ASP A 929 21.95 30.24 -4.14
CA ASP A 929 22.96 31.11 -4.78
C ASP A 929 24.19 31.32 -3.90
N THR A 930 24.07 31.14 -2.58
CA THR A 930 25.21 31.21 -1.66
C THR A 930 26.11 29.97 -1.73
N LEU A 931 25.69 28.88 -2.40
CA LEU A 931 26.50 27.68 -2.69
C LEU A 931 27.59 27.96 -3.74
N SER A 932 28.52 28.86 -3.42
CA SER A 932 29.69 29.20 -4.22
C SER A 932 30.97 28.60 -3.61
N ARG A 933 32.04 28.46 -4.42
CA ARG A 933 33.35 28.04 -3.90
C ARG A 933 33.84 28.93 -2.77
N GLY A 934 33.64 30.25 -2.88
CA GLY A 934 34.04 31.22 -1.87
C GLY A 934 33.31 31.05 -0.53
N SER A 935 31.98 30.89 -0.58
CA SER A 935 31.17 30.66 0.62
C SER A 935 31.51 29.32 1.29
N LEU A 936 31.61 28.25 0.49
CA LEU A 936 31.97 26.92 0.99
C LEU A 936 33.34 26.93 1.65
N ARG A 937 34.32 27.65 1.09
CA ARG A 937 35.65 27.83 1.72
C ARG A 937 35.57 28.51 3.08
N ALA A 938 34.68 29.49 3.26
CA ALA A 938 34.48 30.19 4.53
C ALA A 938 33.73 29.32 5.56
N TRP A 939 32.80 28.50 5.11
CA TRP A 939 31.95 27.65 5.96
C TRP A 939 32.64 26.36 6.43
N LEU A 940 33.52 25.81 5.59
CA LEU A 940 34.07 24.47 5.74
C LEU A 940 34.80 24.21 7.08
N PRO A 941 35.64 25.11 7.63
CA PRO A 941 36.32 24.83 8.90
C PRO A 941 35.36 24.61 10.07
N ASP A 942 34.33 25.46 10.18
CA ASP A 942 33.35 25.31 11.24
C ASP A 942 32.40 24.14 11.00
N ALA A 943 32.00 23.91 9.74
CA ALA A 943 31.15 22.79 9.37
C ALA A 943 31.80 21.44 9.71
N LEU A 944 33.10 21.29 9.47
CA LEU A 944 33.84 20.07 9.81
C LEU A 944 33.87 19.82 11.30
N GLY A 945 34.29 20.80 12.10
CA GLY A 945 34.34 20.59 13.55
C GLY A 945 32.95 20.37 14.17
N LEU A 946 31.91 21.07 13.66
CA LEU A 946 30.53 20.86 14.11
C LEU A 946 30.01 19.49 13.72
N SER A 947 30.34 18.98 12.53
CA SER A 947 29.94 17.64 12.09
C SER A 947 30.56 16.53 12.94
N LEU A 948 31.83 16.71 13.38
CA LEU A 948 32.48 15.79 14.31
C LEU A 948 31.81 15.82 15.69
N LEU A 949 31.51 17.02 16.21
CA LEU A 949 30.79 17.17 17.47
C LEU A 949 29.37 16.57 17.38
N ALA A 950 28.68 16.73 16.26
CA ALA A 950 27.36 16.15 16.02
C ALA A 950 27.40 14.62 15.95
N ALA A 951 28.44 14.03 15.36
CA ALA A 951 28.64 12.59 15.34
C ALA A 951 28.86 12.03 16.76
N VAL A 952 29.74 12.67 17.55
CA VAL A 952 29.96 12.28 18.96
C VAL A 952 28.68 12.44 19.77
N ALA A 953 27.97 13.56 19.62
CA ALA A 953 26.67 13.77 20.28
C ALA A 953 25.64 12.70 19.89
N GLY A 954 25.65 12.25 18.63
CA GLY A 954 24.82 11.16 18.15
C GLY A 954 25.12 9.84 18.86
N PHE A 955 26.39 9.48 19.05
CA PHE A 955 26.79 8.31 19.84
C PHE A 955 26.45 8.46 21.32
N SER A 956 26.65 9.65 21.90
CA SER A 956 26.22 9.94 23.27
C SER A 956 24.71 9.74 23.43
N ALA A 957 23.90 10.18 22.46
CA ALA A 957 22.45 10.02 22.50
C ALA A 957 22.02 8.54 22.47
N ASP A 958 22.63 7.73 21.61
CA ASP A 958 22.38 6.27 21.56
C ASP A 958 22.79 5.60 22.89
N ARG A 959 23.91 6.06 23.46
CA ARG A 959 24.39 5.58 24.76
C ARG A 959 23.46 5.97 25.90
N TRP A 960 22.92 7.19 25.89
CA TRP A 960 21.89 7.62 26.84
C TRP A 960 20.58 6.84 26.70
N ALA A 961 20.16 6.52 25.47
CA ALA A 961 19.00 5.66 25.24
C ALA A 961 19.22 4.26 25.83
N THR A 962 20.40 3.67 25.62
CA THR A 962 20.78 2.37 26.20
C THR A 962 20.86 2.43 27.73
N TRP A 963 21.41 3.52 28.27
CA TRP A 963 21.46 3.74 29.72
C TRP A 963 20.06 3.86 30.33
N LEU A 964 19.14 4.56 29.66
CA LEU A 964 17.74 4.69 30.10
C LEU A 964 17.04 3.32 30.19
N VAL A 965 17.28 2.42 29.23
CA VAL A 965 16.79 1.03 29.29
C VAL A 965 17.30 0.33 30.56
N GLY A 966 18.57 0.51 30.94
CA GLY A 966 19.12 -0.07 32.16
C GLY A 966 18.61 0.56 33.47
N VAL A 967 17.91 1.70 33.41
CA VAL A 967 17.37 2.40 34.59
C VAL A 967 15.86 2.21 34.71
N LEU A 968 15.16 2.16 33.58
CA LEU A 968 13.69 2.05 33.47
C LEU A 968 13.32 1.07 32.33
N PRO A 969 13.65 -0.23 32.47
CA PRO A 969 13.40 -1.22 31.42
C PRO A 969 11.91 -1.37 31.09
N ASP A 970 11.02 -1.24 32.08
CA ASP A 970 9.58 -1.44 31.95
C ASP A 970 8.85 -0.23 31.32
N SER A 971 9.58 0.87 31.04
CA SER A 971 8.98 2.13 30.54
C SER A 971 9.66 2.67 29.30
N VAL A 972 10.65 1.96 28.76
CA VAL A 972 11.40 2.34 27.56
C VAL A 972 11.41 1.14 26.62
N PRO A 973 10.98 1.29 25.34
CA PRO A 973 11.05 0.20 24.37
C PRO A 973 12.47 -0.37 24.26
N ILE A 974 12.58 -1.69 24.43
CA ILE A 974 13.87 -2.39 24.42
C ILE A 974 14.13 -2.90 23.02
N HIS A 975 14.80 -2.06 22.22
CA HIS A 975 15.18 -2.43 20.86
C HIS A 975 16.34 -3.45 20.87
N GLY A 976 16.20 -4.47 20.02
CA GLY A 976 17.25 -5.46 19.79
C GLY A 976 18.47 -4.88 19.09
N PRO A 977 19.55 -5.68 18.98
CA PRO A 977 20.74 -5.25 18.27
C PRO A 977 20.41 -4.94 16.81
N THR A 978 20.89 -3.80 16.33
CA THR A 978 20.65 -3.36 14.96
C THR A 978 21.49 -4.15 13.98
N ILE A 979 20.86 -4.83 13.02
CA ILE A 979 21.57 -5.40 11.88
C ILE A 979 22.16 -4.24 11.07
N PRO A 980 23.46 -4.26 10.73
CA PRO A 980 24.02 -3.27 9.82
C PRO A 980 23.20 -3.22 8.52
N GLY A 981 22.77 -2.03 8.11
CA GLY A 981 21.94 -1.88 6.91
C GLY A 981 22.69 -2.30 5.65
N HIS A 982 21.96 -2.78 4.63
CA HIS A 982 22.49 -3.09 3.29
C HIS A 982 23.48 -4.25 3.20
N LEU A 983 23.58 -5.12 4.22
CA LEU A 983 24.47 -6.29 4.19
C LEU A 983 24.19 -7.26 3.04
N SER A 984 22.96 -7.27 2.53
CA SER A 984 22.52 -8.14 1.43
C SER A 984 22.63 -7.47 0.05
N ASP A 985 23.13 -6.23 -0.01
CA ASP A 985 23.39 -5.53 -1.26
C ASP A 985 24.69 -6.04 -1.89
N PHE A 986 24.84 -5.94 -3.22
CA PHE A 986 26.07 -6.36 -3.91
C PHE A 986 27.34 -5.72 -3.35
N VAL A 987 27.26 -4.43 -3.00
CA VAL A 987 28.35 -3.67 -2.39
C VAL A 987 27.80 -2.87 -1.20
N PRO A 988 27.74 -3.43 0.02
CA PRO A 988 27.10 -2.77 1.16
C PRO A 988 27.68 -1.37 1.46
N VAL A 989 28.99 -1.21 1.29
CA VAL A 989 29.68 0.07 1.48
C VAL A 989 29.16 1.18 0.56
N LEU A 990 28.77 0.82 -0.66
CA LEU A 990 28.26 1.78 -1.64
C LEU A 990 26.90 2.33 -1.20
N SER A 991 26.00 1.45 -0.76
CA SER A 991 24.70 1.83 -0.20
C SER A 991 24.85 2.66 1.06
N GLY A 992 25.76 2.29 1.96
CA GLY A 992 26.09 3.08 3.15
C GLY A 992 26.53 4.50 2.81
N VAL A 993 27.52 4.66 1.92
CA VAL A 993 28.03 5.97 1.49
C VAL A 993 26.93 6.82 0.83
N ILE A 994 26.14 6.23 -0.08
CA ILE A 994 25.07 6.94 -0.77
C ILE A 994 23.92 7.29 0.19
N GLY A 995 23.59 6.42 1.14
CA GLY A 995 22.62 6.68 2.19
C GLY A 995 23.05 7.85 3.09
N ALA A 996 24.33 7.89 3.48
CA ALA A 996 24.90 9.02 4.21
C ALA A 996 24.84 10.31 3.39
N PHE A 997 25.20 10.25 2.11
CA PHE A 997 25.13 11.39 1.19
C PHE A 997 23.69 11.91 1.03
N SER A 998 22.74 11.00 0.85
CA SER A 998 21.31 11.31 0.73
C SER A 998 20.76 11.94 2.02
N SER A 999 21.17 11.43 3.19
CA SER A 999 20.86 12.03 4.48
C SER A 999 21.39 13.46 4.60
N GLY A 1000 22.62 13.70 4.11
CA GLY A 1000 23.22 15.03 4.00
C GLY A 1000 22.46 15.99 3.09
N LEU A 1001 21.79 15.49 2.05
CA LEU A 1001 20.94 16.29 1.16
C LEU A 1001 19.54 16.54 1.75
N GLN A 1002 18.94 15.55 2.41
CA GLN A 1002 17.57 15.63 2.92
C GLN A 1002 17.46 16.43 4.23
N ALA A 1003 18.39 16.25 5.16
CA ALA A 1003 18.38 16.93 6.46
C ALA A 1003 18.18 18.46 6.37
N PRO A 1004 18.95 19.22 5.56
CA PRO A 1004 18.75 20.66 5.45
C PRO A 1004 17.38 21.04 4.86
N LEU A 1005 16.80 20.21 3.98
CA LEU A 1005 15.47 20.46 3.39
C LEU A 1005 14.37 20.34 4.45
N THR A 1006 14.40 19.28 5.26
CA THR A 1006 13.45 19.10 6.37
C THR A 1006 13.60 20.20 7.41
N ILE A 1007 14.83 20.53 7.78
CA ILE A 1007 15.12 21.59 8.76
C ILE A 1007 14.67 22.96 8.24
N ALA A 1008 14.82 23.24 6.94
CA ALA A 1008 14.35 24.49 6.34
C ALA A 1008 12.85 24.69 6.55
N VAL A 1009 12.02 23.65 6.38
CA VAL A 1009 10.57 23.74 6.64
C VAL A 1009 10.31 24.06 8.11
N ILE A 1010 10.95 23.35 9.04
CA ILE A 1010 10.78 23.57 10.50
C ILE A 1010 11.17 25.00 10.89
N VAL A 1011 12.35 25.46 10.44
CA VAL A 1011 12.87 26.81 10.71
C VAL A 1011 11.96 27.88 10.11
N PHE A 1012 11.43 27.66 8.90
CA PHE A 1012 10.51 28.59 8.26
C PHE A 1012 9.22 28.77 9.10
N TYR A 1013 8.61 27.68 9.55
CA TYR A 1013 7.40 27.78 10.38
C TYR A 1013 7.66 28.42 11.74
N ALA A 1014 8.77 28.04 12.38
CA ALA A 1014 9.18 28.64 13.65
C ALA A 1014 9.42 30.15 13.53
N CYS A 1015 10.21 30.57 12.54
CA CYS A 1015 10.71 31.95 12.46
C CYS A 1015 9.82 32.90 11.65
N ARG A 1016 9.10 32.42 10.63
CA ARG A 1016 8.34 33.28 9.69
C ARG A 1016 6.83 33.17 9.84
N VAL A 1017 6.31 31.99 10.20
CA VAL A 1017 4.86 31.75 10.29
C VAL A 1017 4.34 31.99 11.71
N ILE A 1018 4.86 31.27 12.70
CA ILE A 1018 4.38 31.35 14.08
C ILE A 1018 4.96 32.58 14.78
N GLN A 1019 6.26 32.85 14.58
CA GLN A 1019 7.05 34.00 15.07
C GLN A 1019 7.16 34.14 16.60
N ARG A 1020 6.11 33.79 17.35
CA ARG A 1020 6.04 33.89 18.82
C ARG A 1020 6.61 32.63 19.46
N PRO A 1021 7.72 32.72 20.24
CA PRO A 1021 8.35 31.54 20.86
C PRO A 1021 7.39 30.75 21.74
N SER A 1022 6.48 31.42 22.47
CA SER A 1022 5.48 30.75 23.30
C SER A 1022 4.53 29.86 22.48
N LEU A 1023 4.12 30.29 21.30
CA LEU A 1023 3.25 29.51 20.42
C LEU A 1023 3.99 28.34 19.77
N ILE A 1024 5.29 28.50 19.50
CA ILE A 1024 6.14 27.40 18.99
C ILE A 1024 6.24 26.30 20.05
N VAL A 1025 6.50 26.67 21.30
CA VAL A 1025 6.57 25.71 22.42
C VAL A 1025 5.22 25.01 22.59
N VAL A 1026 4.10 25.74 22.55
CA VAL A 1026 2.76 25.15 22.62
C VAL A 1026 2.52 24.18 21.45
N ALA A 1027 2.87 24.55 20.22
CA ALA A 1027 2.70 23.69 19.05
C ALA A 1027 3.55 22.40 19.15
N LEU A 1028 4.80 22.51 19.60
CA LEU A 1028 5.68 21.35 19.80
C LEU A 1028 5.18 20.46 20.95
N LEU A 1029 4.69 21.05 22.05
CA LEU A 1029 4.10 20.28 23.15
C LEU A 1029 2.82 19.55 22.74
N ILE A 1030 1.97 20.18 21.92
CA ILE A 1030 0.78 19.52 21.37
C ILE A 1030 1.20 18.39 20.43
N PHE A 1031 2.12 18.65 19.51
CA PHE A 1031 2.58 17.64 18.54
C PHE A 1031 3.24 16.44 19.23
N PHE A 1032 4.27 16.68 20.05
CA PHE A 1032 5.00 15.61 20.73
C PHE A 1032 4.20 15.01 21.88
N GLY A 1033 3.36 15.77 22.56
CA GLY A 1033 2.45 15.25 23.60
C GLY A 1033 1.41 14.33 22.99
N ALA A 1034 0.84 14.68 21.83
CA ALA A 1034 -0.09 13.81 21.13
C ALA A 1034 0.60 12.54 20.59
N SER A 1035 1.79 12.67 19.99
CA SER A 1035 2.58 11.50 19.57
C SER A 1035 2.93 10.58 20.75
N ALA A 1036 3.46 11.14 21.84
CA ALA A 1036 3.80 10.36 23.03
C ALA A 1036 2.58 9.70 23.66
N GLY A 1037 1.44 10.40 23.72
CA GLY A 1037 0.21 9.86 24.32
C GLY A 1037 -0.53 8.86 23.43
N ALA A 1038 -0.27 8.84 22.13
CA ALA A 1038 -0.81 7.83 21.22
C ALA A 1038 -0.14 6.46 21.43
N ASP A 1039 1.16 6.45 21.72
CA ASP A 1039 1.97 5.24 21.83
C ASP A 1039 2.13 4.74 23.28
N ALA A 1040 1.88 5.58 24.29
CA ALA A 1040 2.13 5.25 25.70
C ALA A 1040 0.96 4.51 26.37
N TYR A 1041 1.30 3.46 27.11
CA TYR A 1041 0.39 2.69 27.96
C TYR A 1041 0.39 3.19 29.40
N THR A 1042 1.57 3.55 29.91
CA THR A 1042 1.73 4.09 31.26
C THR A 1042 1.99 5.60 31.25
N ALA A 1043 1.68 6.27 32.37
CA ALA A 1043 2.04 7.67 32.56
C ALA A 1043 3.56 7.88 32.47
N VAL A 1044 4.35 6.90 32.91
CA VAL A 1044 5.81 6.94 32.88
C VAL A 1044 6.32 6.92 31.44
N GLU A 1045 5.84 6.00 30.61
CA GLU A 1045 6.15 5.97 29.16
C GLU A 1045 5.82 7.29 28.50
N PHE A 1046 4.64 7.86 28.78
CA PHE A 1046 4.22 9.15 28.24
C PHE A 1046 5.22 10.26 28.59
N PHE A 1047 5.57 10.41 29.88
CA PHE A 1047 6.49 11.48 30.31
C PHE A 1047 7.92 11.25 29.80
N ILE A 1048 8.36 10.00 29.66
CA ILE A 1048 9.65 9.67 29.07
C ILE A 1048 9.66 10.00 27.57
N ALA A 1049 8.65 9.57 26.82
CA ALA A 1049 8.55 9.83 25.38
C ALA A 1049 8.42 11.33 25.08
N LEU A 1050 7.60 12.05 25.85
CA LEU A 1050 7.47 13.50 25.76
C LEU A 1050 8.77 14.20 26.17
N GLY A 1051 9.37 13.80 27.28
CA GLY A 1051 10.64 14.35 27.78
C GLY A 1051 11.79 14.16 26.79
N ARG A 1052 11.91 12.98 26.20
CA ARG A 1052 12.86 12.66 25.13
C ARG A 1052 12.65 13.56 23.91
N SER A 1053 11.41 13.67 23.45
CA SER A 1053 11.06 14.47 22.28
C SER A 1053 11.30 15.96 22.50
N ALA A 1054 10.92 16.48 23.67
CA ALA A 1054 11.15 17.87 24.06
C ALA A 1054 12.65 18.18 24.23
N LEU A 1055 13.42 17.27 24.84
CA LEU A 1055 14.86 17.41 24.97
C LEU A 1055 15.54 17.42 23.60
N LEU A 1056 15.21 16.48 22.72
CA LEU A 1056 15.73 16.44 21.36
C LEU A 1056 15.38 17.71 20.59
N ALA A 1057 14.12 18.15 20.64
CA ALA A 1057 13.69 19.39 20.00
C ALA A 1057 14.45 20.61 20.53
N ALA A 1058 14.69 20.70 21.83
CA ALA A 1058 15.48 21.76 22.45
C ALA A 1058 16.94 21.70 22.02
N VAL A 1059 17.58 20.52 22.03
CA VAL A 1059 18.96 20.32 21.58
C VAL A 1059 19.10 20.70 20.10
N TYR A 1060 18.18 20.28 19.24
CA TYR A 1060 18.16 20.68 17.85
C TYR A 1060 18.00 22.20 17.73
N ALA A 1061 16.98 22.80 18.35
CA ALA A 1061 16.75 24.25 18.29
C ALA A 1061 17.97 25.07 18.75
N ILE A 1062 18.61 24.69 19.86
CA ILE A 1062 19.85 25.31 20.36
C ILE A 1062 20.99 25.14 19.35
N THR A 1063 21.14 23.94 18.78
CA THR A 1063 22.19 23.64 17.82
C THR A 1063 22.05 24.46 16.55
N LEU A 1064 20.83 24.57 16.04
CA LEU A 1064 20.51 25.38 14.88
C LEU A 1064 20.75 26.87 15.14
N ALA A 1065 20.28 27.39 16.27
CA ALA A 1065 20.34 28.81 16.58
C ALA A 1065 21.75 29.31 16.96
N LEU A 1066 22.52 28.52 17.72
CA LEU A 1066 23.81 28.96 18.27
C LEU A 1066 25.00 28.54 17.43
N PHE A 1067 24.95 27.35 16.82
CA PHE A 1067 26.09 26.73 16.18
C PHE A 1067 25.96 26.73 14.65
N PHE A 1068 24.93 26.11 14.08
CA PHE A 1068 24.83 25.92 12.62
C PHE A 1068 24.52 27.23 11.88
N ARG A 1069 23.57 28.04 12.38
CA ARG A 1069 23.28 29.40 11.86
C ARG A 1069 23.17 29.42 10.34
N ASP A 1070 23.93 30.30 9.68
CA ASP A 1070 23.98 30.50 8.23
C ASP A 1070 24.94 29.54 7.51
N ASN A 1071 25.53 28.57 8.21
CA ASN A 1071 26.43 27.58 7.63
C ASN A 1071 25.63 26.39 7.06
N LEU A 1072 25.09 26.53 5.86
CA LEU A 1072 24.32 25.46 5.21
C LEU A 1072 25.11 24.14 5.09
N LEU A 1073 26.44 24.24 4.90
CA LEU A 1073 27.32 23.08 4.83
C LEU A 1073 27.41 22.31 6.17
N ALA A 1074 27.24 22.96 7.31
CA ALA A 1074 27.21 22.30 8.62
C ALA A 1074 26.00 21.37 8.75
N TYR A 1075 24.83 21.75 8.21
CA TYR A 1075 23.63 20.90 8.19
C TYR A 1075 23.88 19.63 7.36
N CYS A 1076 24.44 19.80 6.15
CA CYS A 1076 24.74 18.68 5.27
C CYS A 1076 25.82 17.76 5.84
N LEU A 1077 26.95 18.33 6.30
CA LEU A 1077 28.07 17.56 6.81
C LEU A 1077 27.74 16.89 8.14
N ALA A 1078 26.98 17.51 9.04
CA ALA A 1078 26.58 16.86 10.27
C ALA A 1078 25.74 15.59 10.00
N ALA A 1079 24.73 15.67 9.12
CA ALA A 1079 23.96 14.49 8.76
C ALA A 1079 24.82 13.43 8.04
N PHE A 1080 25.67 13.84 7.09
CA PHE A 1080 26.57 12.93 6.37
C PHE A 1080 27.57 12.22 7.29
N VAL A 1081 28.26 12.98 8.16
CA VAL A 1081 29.28 12.45 9.08
C VAL A 1081 28.65 11.62 10.18
N THR A 1082 27.52 12.02 10.75
CA THR A 1082 26.81 11.19 11.74
C THR A 1082 26.33 9.88 11.14
N ALA A 1083 25.73 9.89 9.95
CA ALA A 1083 25.30 8.68 9.26
C ALA A 1083 26.49 7.77 8.91
N THR A 1084 27.59 8.35 8.40
CA THR A 1084 28.83 7.62 8.12
C THR A 1084 29.42 7.00 9.38
N ALA A 1085 29.52 7.77 10.47
CA ALA A 1085 30.13 7.30 11.71
C ALA A 1085 29.32 6.16 12.34
N LYS A 1086 27.99 6.29 12.38
CA LYS A 1086 27.11 5.24 12.92
C LYS A 1086 27.16 3.97 12.07
N GLY A 1087 26.94 4.09 10.76
CA GLY A 1087 26.87 2.93 9.87
C GLY A 1087 28.23 2.24 9.69
N ALA A 1088 29.32 3.00 9.53
CA ALA A 1088 30.66 2.41 9.48
C ALA A 1088 31.08 1.82 10.83
N GLY A 1089 30.69 2.46 11.94
CA GLY A 1089 30.92 1.96 13.29
C GLY A 1089 30.28 0.59 13.54
N GLN A 1090 29.03 0.41 13.09
CA GLN A 1090 28.33 -0.88 13.15
C GLN A 1090 29.09 -1.99 12.42
N LEU A 1091 29.65 -1.71 11.23
CA LEU A 1091 30.44 -2.68 10.46
C LEU A 1091 31.82 -2.97 11.09
N LEU A 1092 32.46 -1.95 11.65
CA LEU A 1092 33.78 -2.07 12.29
C LEU A 1092 33.72 -2.85 13.62
N GLN A 1093 32.56 -2.89 14.27
CA GLN A 1093 32.35 -3.64 15.52
C GLN A 1093 32.16 -5.14 15.29
N GLN A 1094 31.93 -5.58 14.04
CA GLN A 1094 31.72 -7.00 13.73
C GLN A 1094 33.05 -7.76 13.69
N SER A 1095 33.05 -9.05 14.05
CA SER A 1095 34.23 -9.92 13.99
C SER A 1095 34.64 -10.30 12.57
N SER A 1096 33.72 -10.24 11.59
CA SER A 1096 34.05 -10.48 10.18
C SER A 1096 35.06 -9.46 9.65
N GLN A 1097 36.23 -9.93 9.21
CA GLN A 1097 37.25 -9.07 8.61
C GLN A 1097 36.74 -8.35 7.36
N SER A 1098 35.90 -8.99 6.54
CA SER A 1098 35.32 -8.38 5.34
C SER A 1098 34.44 -7.18 5.70
N LEU A 1099 33.57 -7.33 6.71
CA LEU A 1099 32.72 -6.24 7.18
C LEU A 1099 33.54 -5.09 7.79
N GLN A 1100 34.60 -5.41 8.55
CA GLN A 1100 35.54 -4.40 9.05
C GLN A 1100 36.21 -3.63 7.91
N TRP A 1101 36.65 -4.32 6.84
CA TRP A 1101 37.21 -3.68 5.65
C TRP A 1101 36.20 -2.78 4.95
N GLN A 1102 34.94 -3.20 4.87
CA GLN A 1102 33.86 -2.36 4.33
C GLN A 1102 33.61 -1.13 5.21
N GLY A 1103 33.53 -1.28 6.54
CA GLY A 1103 33.43 -0.15 7.47
C GLY A 1103 34.60 0.83 7.33
N GLY A 1104 35.84 0.32 7.25
CA GLY A 1104 37.03 1.13 6.98
C GLY A 1104 37.00 1.81 5.61
N GLY A 1105 36.53 1.09 4.59
CA GLY A 1105 36.32 1.60 3.24
C GLY A 1105 35.28 2.73 3.17
N TRP A 1106 34.18 2.62 3.92
CA TRP A 1106 33.18 3.67 4.04
C TRP A 1106 33.81 4.94 4.61
N ILE A 1107 34.53 4.83 5.73
CA ILE A 1107 35.24 5.96 6.34
C ILE A 1107 36.24 6.55 5.35
N PHE A 1108 37.01 5.71 4.65
CA PHE A 1108 37.98 6.17 3.66
C PHE A 1108 37.33 6.95 2.52
N ILE A 1109 36.24 6.43 1.93
CA ILE A 1109 35.49 7.12 0.87
C ILE A 1109 34.91 8.44 1.39
N ALA A 1110 34.34 8.45 2.61
CA ALA A 1110 33.82 9.66 3.22
C ALA A 1110 34.92 10.72 3.45
N LEU A 1111 36.10 10.32 3.93
CA LEU A 1111 37.26 11.18 4.08
C LEU A 1111 37.77 11.70 2.73
N LEU A 1112 37.74 10.87 1.68
CA LEU A 1112 38.07 11.30 0.32
C LEU A 1112 37.07 12.33 -0.21
N LEU A 1113 35.76 12.16 0.01
CA LEU A 1113 34.73 13.11 -0.40
C LEU A 1113 34.90 14.45 0.33
N ILE A 1114 35.14 14.41 1.64
CA ILE A 1114 35.43 15.59 2.46
C ILE A 1114 36.74 16.25 2.02
N GLY A 1115 37.79 15.47 1.78
CA GLY A 1115 39.08 15.95 1.29
C GLY A 1115 38.99 16.57 -0.10
N ALA A 1116 38.24 15.95 -1.01
CA ALA A 1116 37.97 16.48 -2.34
C ALA A 1116 37.21 17.81 -2.25
N LEU A 1117 36.21 17.92 -1.39
CA LEU A 1117 35.52 19.19 -1.10
C LEU A 1117 36.51 20.24 -0.56
N TRP A 1118 37.40 19.86 0.35
CA TRP A 1118 38.43 20.75 0.91
C TRP A 1118 39.42 21.26 -0.15
N PHE A 1119 39.92 20.40 -1.02
CA PHE A 1119 40.82 20.81 -2.11
C PHE A 1119 40.09 21.63 -3.17
N TRP A 1120 38.88 21.23 -3.56
CA TRP A 1120 38.08 21.92 -4.58
C TRP A 1120 37.72 23.35 -4.16
N THR A 1121 37.37 23.57 -2.90
CA THR A 1121 37.08 24.92 -2.36
C THR A 1121 38.32 25.82 -2.28
N ARG A 1122 39.53 25.25 -2.32
CA ARG A 1122 40.83 25.97 -2.23
C ARG A 1122 41.61 26.03 -3.54
N ALA A 1123 41.15 25.35 -4.59
CA ALA A 1123 41.79 25.39 -5.90
C ALA A 1123 41.75 26.81 -6.50
N PRO A 1124 42.84 27.28 -7.14
CA PRO A 1124 42.86 28.60 -7.77
C PRO A 1124 41.82 28.67 -8.90
N GLU A 1125 41.01 29.73 -8.91
CA GLU A 1125 40.09 29.98 -10.02
C GLU A 1125 40.89 30.22 -11.31
N LYS A 1126 40.71 29.37 -12.31
CA LYS A 1126 41.22 29.66 -13.66
C LYS A 1126 40.39 30.81 -14.21
N HIS A 1127 40.95 32.01 -14.23
CA HIS A 1127 40.40 33.11 -15.01
C HIS A 1127 40.43 32.70 -16.48
N HIS A 1128 39.25 32.40 -17.05
CA HIS A 1128 39.09 32.45 -18.50
C HIS A 1128 39.10 33.94 -18.89
N PRO A 1129 40.07 34.41 -19.68
CA PRO A 1129 39.99 35.75 -20.25
C PRO A 1129 38.73 35.79 -21.14
N THR A 1130 37.93 36.80 -20.89
CA THR A 1130 36.58 37.07 -21.43
C THR A 1130 36.46 36.97 -22.94
#